data_AF-W6V674-F1
#
_entry.id   AF-W6V674-F1
#
_cell.length_a   1.000
_cell.length_b   1.000
_cell.length_c   1.000
_cell.angle_alpha   90.00
_cell.angle_beta   90.00
_cell.angle_gamma   90.00
#
_symmetry.space_group_name_H-M   'P 1'
#
loop_
_entity.id
_entity.type
_entity.pdbx_description
1 polymer ?
#
loop_
_entity_poly.entity_id
_entity_poly.type
_entity_poly.pdbx_seq_one_letter_code
_entity_poly.pdbx_strand_id
1 'polypeptide(L)'
;MTAKENIDAGKPIGGVLSEPPIVPNKIDDDRVLRSALMSPNLVVNLDGLSNAALGGKATLYLNHPGGRRELIQTKSLDGINQPLSFELPTSKIPELADPADPTAYTVDFEVFDGDGNNDHSTAPTPLRVDLNPPWQTKSPFARLRPPVVRFVNAPANQILDRAWFTANPGGLQCIADVSYPFRDGLDTFRFYLSPRSVATSTLTPVYEGPVSSLGEFTVPLAMLTPLGNANFYSINTVEDRVGNRSIDSSAVRNLEIRLPPAPTLFAPTLPVTGVDGSLPITLASYNPIGTQVFVEIRRPTNGDVNDILTVSLGGRQLGTVRIEDATTTPLRIALTYDICDVVFGTATQEITTVLSYTLTRGADAAIPSPETNVFLDLIYPGPALIPEPDLESMNLPPAEVRGVTNTLNHIVPADFGKPIVFRFNKWDMDLGDDLISQAIVSFYYNGKFIGDQTIDPGEDFCEYEAAFQTVANEGLGKKDAYCTLEYPGNPNIVRQKDLTEVTFEAVQVNLREHVARTQNTDRAVSCPTLDLVAGALIWKVTAPAQAILTNGLDVILTAQGYEDVGKTIPIGTPFTQTAQVATNGAAVDFTVPFAFLRGLQGPIVPPNPTPGGPQPTPIFHYMEVWYSITISGAPFDSPKVLHRINVRNTSSRFCDGTV
;
A
#
# COMPACT_ATOMS: atom_id res chain seq x y z
N MET A 1 33.43 8.79 -15.87
CA MET A 1 34.31 7.59 -15.89
C MET A 1 33.82 6.66 -14.79
N THR A 2 33.76 5.35 -15.01
CA THR A 2 33.10 4.40 -14.09
C THR A 2 34.09 3.53 -13.32
N ALA A 3 33.99 3.55 -12.00
CA ALA A 3 34.43 2.46 -11.12
C ALA A 3 33.57 2.48 -9.85
N LYS A 4 33.08 1.31 -9.40
CA LYS A 4 32.65 1.14 -8.01
C LYS A 4 33.88 0.74 -7.22
N GLU A 5 34.29 1.54 -6.25
CA GLU A 5 35.14 1.02 -5.18
C GLU A 5 34.24 0.50 -4.07
N ASN A 6 34.06 -0.83 -4.06
CA ASN A 6 33.44 -1.51 -2.94
C ASN A 6 34.41 -1.43 -1.75
N ILE A 7 34.14 -0.52 -0.81
CA ILE A 7 34.78 -0.58 0.51
C ILE A 7 34.35 -1.90 1.17
N ASP A 8 35.33 -2.64 1.71
CA ASP A 8 35.11 -4.00 2.18
C ASP A 8 34.09 -4.04 3.32
N ALA A 9 33.10 -4.93 3.19
CA ALA A 9 31.91 -4.94 4.03
C ALA A 9 32.18 -5.71 5.34
N GLY A 10 32.96 -5.08 6.23
CA GLY A 10 33.05 -5.49 7.63
C GLY A 10 31.64 -5.68 8.21
N LYS A 11 31.37 -6.86 8.77
CA LYS A 11 30.01 -7.23 9.21
C LYS A 11 29.42 -6.15 10.13
N PRO A 12 28.17 -5.71 9.91
CA PRO A 12 27.47 -4.83 10.84
C PRO A 12 27.50 -5.41 12.25
N ILE A 13 28.04 -4.65 13.20
CA ILE A 13 28.08 -5.03 14.61
C ILE A 13 26.69 -4.77 15.16
N GLY A 14 25.96 -5.87 15.42
CA GLY A 14 24.53 -5.82 15.58
C GLY A 14 24.03 -5.80 17.02
N GLY A 15 23.02 -4.97 17.26
CA GLY A 15 22.13 -5.12 18.41
C GLY A 15 21.41 -6.48 18.35
N VAL A 16 21.22 -7.08 19.53
CA VAL A 16 20.81 -8.48 19.68
C VAL A 16 19.83 -8.55 20.87
N LEU A 17 18.55 -8.94 20.71
CA LEU A 17 17.72 -9.34 19.56
C LEU A 17 16.24 -9.01 19.92
N SER A 18 15.34 -8.88 18.94
CA SER A 18 13.87 -8.84 19.20
C SER A 18 13.30 -10.23 19.52
N GLU A 19 12.04 -10.34 19.94
CA GLU A 19 11.44 -11.66 20.26
C GLU A 19 11.30 -12.58 19.02
N PRO A 20 11.14 -13.91 19.21
CA PRO A 20 10.93 -14.83 18.09
C PRO A 20 9.59 -14.52 17.41
N PRO A 21 9.46 -14.68 16.07
CA PRO A 21 8.22 -14.36 15.37
C PRO A 21 7.01 -15.10 15.95
N ILE A 22 5.98 -14.39 16.38
CA ILE A 22 4.76 -14.99 16.92
C ILE A 22 3.89 -15.43 15.74
N VAL A 23 3.50 -16.70 15.68
CA VAL A 23 2.66 -17.23 14.58
C VAL A 23 1.32 -17.60 15.19
N PRO A 24 0.26 -16.77 15.06
CA PRO A 24 -0.98 -16.98 15.82
C PRO A 24 -1.73 -18.26 15.45
N ASN A 25 -1.55 -18.72 14.21
CA ASN A 25 -2.21 -19.90 13.66
C ASN A 25 -1.31 -21.15 13.69
N LYS A 26 -0.58 -21.39 14.79
CA LYS A 26 0.09 -22.67 15.07
C LYS A 26 -0.46 -23.30 16.34
N ILE A 27 -0.39 -24.63 16.44
CA ILE A 27 -0.66 -25.37 17.68
C ILE A 27 0.64 -25.60 18.48
N ASP A 28 0.51 -26.26 19.62
CA ASP A 28 1.59 -26.48 20.60
C ASP A 28 2.73 -27.40 20.12
N ASP A 29 2.51 -28.22 19.09
CA ASP A 29 3.53 -29.06 18.45
C ASP A 29 4.21 -28.41 17.22
N ASP A 30 4.08 -27.09 17.11
CA ASP A 30 4.51 -26.20 16.02
C ASP A 30 3.81 -26.42 14.66
N ARG A 31 2.84 -27.32 14.54
CA ARG A 31 2.08 -27.43 13.30
C ARG A 31 1.23 -26.20 13.03
N VAL A 32 1.28 -25.72 11.80
CA VAL A 32 0.47 -24.59 11.32
C VAL A 32 -0.94 -25.07 11.02
N LEU A 33 -1.94 -24.33 11.48
CA LEU A 33 -3.34 -24.61 11.15
C LEU A 33 -3.52 -24.60 9.63
N ARG A 34 -4.06 -25.68 9.09
CA ARG A 34 -4.33 -25.85 7.66
C ARG A 34 -5.37 -24.84 7.16
N SER A 35 -6.25 -24.29 8.00
CA SER A 35 -7.06 -23.12 7.65
C SER A 35 -6.19 -21.93 7.20
N ALA A 36 -5.04 -21.72 7.84
CA ALA A 36 -4.05 -20.72 7.46
C ALA A 36 -3.09 -21.19 6.35
N LEU A 37 -2.85 -22.49 6.18
CA LEU A 37 -2.10 -23.04 5.02
C LEU A 37 -2.92 -23.04 3.71
N MET A 38 -4.26 -23.07 3.78
CA MET A 38 -5.17 -22.96 2.62
C MET A 38 -5.49 -21.50 2.26
N SER A 39 -5.28 -20.56 3.18
CA SER A 39 -5.20 -19.13 2.85
C SER A 39 -4.01 -18.88 1.90
N PRO A 40 -4.03 -17.83 1.06
CA PRO A 40 -2.88 -17.50 0.23
C PRO A 40 -1.66 -17.14 1.08
N ASN A 41 -1.88 -16.54 2.26
CA ASN A 41 -0.85 -16.10 3.20
C ASN A 41 -1.17 -16.56 4.64
N LEU A 42 -0.14 -17.01 5.37
CA LEU A 42 -0.14 -17.22 6.83
C LEU A 42 0.25 -15.91 7.55
N VAL A 43 -0.41 -15.57 8.66
CA VAL A 43 -0.03 -14.41 9.48
C VAL A 43 1.16 -14.73 10.39
N VAL A 44 2.17 -13.86 10.38
CA VAL A 44 3.34 -13.90 11.28
C VAL A 44 3.51 -12.52 11.92
N ASN A 45 3.56 -12.44 13.25
CA ASN A 45 3.61 -11.21 14.02
C ASN A 45 5.03 -10.94 14.55
N LEU A 46 5.50 -9.69 14.39
CA LEU A 46 6.61 -9.13 15.15
C LEU A 46 6.07 -8.46 16.42
N ASP A 47 6.72 -8.69 17.56
CA ASP A 47 6.34 -8.17 18.86
C ASP A 47 7.61 -7.91 19.72
N GLY A 48 7.44 -7.34 20.91
CA GLY A 48 8.51 -7.15 21.89
C GLY A 48 9.43 -5.93 21.67
N LEU A 49 9.12 -5.04 20.72
CA LEU A 49 9.88 -3.80 20.53
C LEU A 49 9.60 -2.82 21.69
N SER A 50 10.63 -2.41 22.44
CA SER A 50 10.49 -1.61 23.66
C SER A 50 10.62 -0.09 23.46
N ASN A 51 11.12 0.35 22.31
CA ASN A 51 11.27 1.75 21.92
C ASN A 51 10.64 1.97 20.54
N ALA A 52 9.79 2.99 20.42
CA ALA A 52 9.15 3.36 19.17
C ALA A 52 10.18 3.79 18.11
N ALA A 53 9.92 3.45 16.85
CA ALA A 53 10.71 3.85 15.69
C ALA A 53 10.07 5.04 14.94
N LEU A 54 10.87 5.76 14.16
CA LEU A 54 10.42 6.72 13.16
C LEU A 54 11.13 6.38 11.85
N GLY A 55 10.37 5.91 10.86
CA GLY A 55 10.87 5.13 9.74
C GLY A 55 11.29 3.71 10.14
N GLY A 56 11.62 2.91 9.13
CA GLY A 56 12.34 1.64 9.29
C GLY A 56 11.70 0.51 8.48
N LYS A 57 12.22 -0.71 8.64
CA LYS A 57 11.58 -1.90 8.09
C LYS A 57 11.81 -3.14 8.94
N ALA A 58 10.76 -3.94 9.12
CA ALA A 58 10.93 -5.35 9.41
C ALA A 58 10.71 -6.14 8.12
N THR A 59 11.57 -7.13 7.88
CA THR A 59 11.50 -8.04 6.73
C THR A 59 11.36 -9.46 7.23
N LEU A 60 10.25 -10.11 6.89
CA LEU A 60 10.01 -11.52 7.14
C LEU A 60 10.86 -12.36 6.18
N TYR A 61 11.54 -13.36 6.73
CA TYR A 61 12.25 -14.39 5.99
C TYR A 61 11.72 -15.78 6.32
N LEU A 62 11.79 -16.68 5.34
CA LEU A 62 11.48 -18.09 5.44
C LEU A 62 12.73 -18.93 5.22
N ASN A 63 13.03 -19.84 6.14
CA ASN A 63 14.05 -20.87 6.00
C ASN A 63 13.38 -22.20 5.62
N HIS A 64 13.80 -22.75 4.49
CA HIS A 64 13.35 -24.03 3.95
C HIS A 64 14.13 -25.18 4.62
N PRO A 65 13.56 -26.40 4.74
CA PRO A 65 14.24 -27.56 5.36
C PRO A 65 15.59 -27.93 4.72
N GLY A 66 15.82 -27.55 3.46
CA GLY A 66 17.12 -27.68 2.78
C GLY A 66 18.14 -26.54 3.04
N GLY A 67 17.91 -25.68 4.03
CA GLY A 67 18.82 -24.58 4.40
C GLY A 67 18.76 -23.32 3.54
N ARG A 68 17.85 -23.23 2.58
CA ARG A 68 17.62 -22.01 1.78
C ARG A 68 16.83 -20.98 2.59
N ARG A 69 17.36 -19.76 2.76
CA ARG A 69 16.62 -18.58 3.28
C ARG A 69 16.04 -17.77 2.13
N GLU A 70 14.79 -17.35 2.25
CA GLU A 70 14.00 -16.65 1.22
C GLU A 70 13.32 -15.41 1.81
N LEU A 71 13.40 -14.26 1.14
CA LEU A 71 12.71 -13.03 1.53
C LEU A 71 11.22 -13.15 1.20
N ILE A 72 10.35 -12.79 2.15
CA ILE A 72 8.91 -13.00 2.06
C ILE A 72 8.14 -11.69 1.92
N GLN A 73 8.22 -10.81 2.91
CA GLN A 73 7.50 -9.53 2.92
C GLN A 73 8.26 -8.51 3.77
N THR A 74 8.26 -7.25 3.34
CA THR A 74 8.78 -6.11 4.09
C THR A 74 7.62 -5.18 4.45
N LYS A 75 7.59 -4.65 5.69
CA LYS A 75 6.66 -3.59 6.12
C LYS A 75 7.43 -2.49 6.82
N SER A 76 6.92 -1.25 6.75
CA SER A 76 7.53 -0.13 7.47
C SER A 76 7.39 -0.29 9.00
N LEU A 77 8.27 0.38 9.73
CA LEU A 77 8.20 0.56 11.18
C LEU A 77 7.61 1.93 11.59
N ASP A 78 7.01 2.66 10.65
CA ASP A 78 6.23 3.87 10.93
C ASP A 78 4.92 3.57 11.65
N GLY A 79 4.67 4.24 12.78
CA GLY A 79 3.36 4.25 13.45
C GLY A 79 2.87 2.88 13.96
N ILE A 80 3.78 1.99 14.35
CA ILE A 80 3.46 0.61 14.75
C ILE A 80 2.54 0.55 15.97
N ASN A 81 1.33 0.04 15.75
CA ASN A 81 0.60 -0.68 16.79
C ASN A 81 1.24 -2.08 16.92
N GLN A 82 1.67 -2.48 18.12
CA GLN A 82 2.14 -3.86 18.32
C GLN A 82 0.97 -4.80 18.66
N PRO A 83 1.03 -6.08 18.23
CA PRO A 83 2.05 -6.66 17.36
C PRO A 83 1.91 -6.27 15.87
N LEU A 84 3.02 -6.22 15.13
CA LEU A 84 3.05 -5.91 13.70
C LEU A 84 2.89 -7.20 12.86
N SER A 85 1.72 -7.40 12.26
CA SER A 85 1.41 -8.58 11.43
C SER A 85 1.99 -8.52 10.01
N PHE A 86 2.55 -9.64 9.56
CA PHE A 86 3.08 -9.93 8.23
C PHE A 86 2.35 -11.11 7.58
N GLU A 87 2.54 -11.27 6.28
CA GLU A 87 1.92 -12.29 5.43
C GLU A 87 2.99 -13.17 4.75
N LEU A 88 2.94 -14.48 5.04
CA LEU A 88 3.80 -15.51 4.48
C LEU A 88 3.05 -16.33 3.42
N PRO A 89 3.37 -16.21 2.12
CA PRO A 89 2.66 -16.95 1.08
C PRO A 89 2.80 -18.47 1.26
N THR A 90 1.68 -19.16 1.40
CA THR A 90 1.62 -20.59 1.75
C THR A 90 2.18 -21.49 0.65
N SER A 91 2.16 -21.01 -0.59
CA SER A 91 2.86 -21.61 -1.73
C SER A 91 4.38 -21.69 -1.58
N LYS A 92 4.98 -20.96 -0.62
CA LYS A 92 6.41 -21.06 -0.25
C LYS A 92 6.69 -22.12 0.81
N ILE A 93 5.65 -22.59 1.52
CA ILE A 93 5.72 -23.63 2.55
C ILE A 93 4.89 -24.87 2.16
N PRO A 94 5.19 -25.54 1.03
CA PRO A 94 4.50 -26.77 0.63
C PRO A 94 4.83 -27.96 1.57
N GLU A 95 3.92 -28.92 1.65
CA GLU A 95 4.22 -30.22 2.24
C GLU A 95 5.11 -31.03 1.29
N LEU A 96 6.26 -31.51 1.77
CA LEU A 96 7.17 -32.38 1.03
C LEU A 96 6.82 -33.85 1.22
N ALA A 97 7.06 -34.65 0.18
CA ALA A 97 6.68 -36.07 0.13
C ALA A 97 7.43 -36.94 1.15
N ASP A 98 8.70 -36.62 1.42
CA ASP A 98 9.55 -37.25 2.43
C ASP A 98 10.23 -36.14 3.27
N PRO A 99 10.51 -36.35 4.58
CA PRO A 99 10.19 -37.56 5.37
C PRO A 99 8.68 -37.72 5.61
N ALA A 100 8.27 -38.84 6.20
CA ALA A 100 6.86 -39.14 6.46
C ALA A 100 6.19 -38.21 7.47
N ASP A 101 6.97 -37.53 8.32
CA ASP A 101 6.49 -36.52 9.28
C ASP A 101 6.18 -35.16 8.61
N PRO A 102 5.33 -34.31 9.24
CA PRO A 102 5.06 -32.93 8.81
C PRO A 102 6.32 -32.11 8.50
N THR A 103 6.35 -31.45 7.34
CA THR A 103 7.53 -30.72 6.84
C THR A 103 7.89 -29.52 7.71
N ALA A 104 9.11 -29.49 8.24
CA ALA A 104 9.60 -28.40 9.07
C ALA A 104 10.18 -27.24 8.24
N TYR A 105 9.69 -26.03 8.53
CA TYR A 105 10.21 -24.73 8.09
C TYR A 105 10.53 -23.89 9.33
N THR A 106 11.25 -22.78 9.17
CA THR A 106 11.32 -21.75 10.23
C THR A 106 11.20 -20.34 9.62
N VAL A 107 10.79 -19.36 10.43
CA VAL A 107 10.72 -17.95 10.03
C VAL A 107 11.49 -17.06 10.98
N ASP A 108 12.09 -15.98 10.49
CA ASP A 108 12.78 -14.95 11.27
C ASP A 108 12.50 -13.56 10.72
N PHE A 109 12.60 -12.52 11.57
CA PHE A 109 12.59 -11.13 11.11
C PHE A 109 13.99 -10.54 11.06
N GLU A 110 14.32 -9.98 9.90
CA GLU A 110 15.40 -9.00 9.78
C GLU A 110 14.80 -7.60 10.01
N VAL A 111 14.83 -7.15 11.27
CA VAL A 111 14.38 -5.81 11.68
C VAL A 111 15.53 -4.81 11.57
N PHE A 112 15.26 -3.67 10.95
CA PHE A 112 16.07 -2.45 11.00
C PHE A 112 15.15 -1.28 11.36
N ASP A 113 15.52 -0.47 12.35
CA ASP A 113 14.81 0.80 12.61
C ASP A 113 14.99 1.79 11.45
N GLY A 114 14.36 2.97 11.56
CA GLY A 114 14.47 4.03 10.55
C GLY A 114 15.90 4.29 10.15
N ASP A 115 16.79 4.46 11.13
CA ASP A 115 18.18 4.84 10.91
C ASP A 115 19.10 3.62 10.68
N GLY A 116 18.52 2.47 10.35
CA GLY A 116 19.23 1.25 10.02
C GLY A 116 19.85 0.51 11.22
N ASN A 117 19.50 0.88 12.46
CA ASN A 117 19.90 0.10 13.64
C ASN A 117 19.21 -1.25 13.59
N ASN A 118 19.96 -2.35 13.65
CA ASN A 118 19.40 -3.69 13.56
C ASN A 118 18.85 -4.21 14.89
N ASP A 119 17.82 -5.03 14.78
CA ASP A 119 17.11 -5.61 15.92
C ASP A 119 16.44 -6.96 15.56
N HIS A 120 17.18 -7.82 14.85
CA HIS A 120 16.67 -9.05 14.26
C HIS A 120 16.15 -10.06 15.32
N SER A 121 15.29 -11.02 14.93
CA SER A 121 14.65 -11.97 15.87
C SER A 121 15.63 -12.89 16.59
N THR A 122 15.39 -13.11 17.89
CA THR A 122 16.20 -13.90 18.85
C THR A 122 16.54 -15.30 18.36
N ALA A 123 15.53 -15.98 17.85
CA ALA A 123 15.61 -17.29 17.24
C ALA A 123 14.55 -17.37 16.14
N PRO A 124 14.75 -18.19 15.10
CA PRO A 124 13.73 -18.40 14.10
C PRO A 124 12.61 -19.27 14.69
N THR A 125 11.35 -18.85 14.52
CA THR A 125 10.20 -19.61 14.98
C THR A 125 9.94 -20.81 14.06
N PRO A 126 9.84 -22.04 14.58
CA PRO A 126 9.47 -23.21 13.79
C PRO A 126 8.02 -23.15 13.30
N LEU A 127 7.83 -23.71 12.10
CA LEU A 127 6.56 -23.96 11.44
C LEU A 127 6.57 -25.42 10.96
N ARG A 128 5.57 -26.23 11.31
CA ARG A 128 5.42 -27.56 10.72
C ARG A 128 4.21 -27.56 9.79
N VAL A 129 4.47 -27.79 8.52
CA VAL A 129 3.44 -27.94 7.49
C VAL A 129 2.94 -29.37 7.55
N ASP A 130 1.65 -29.54 7.81
CA ASP A 130 0.97 -30.83 7.71
C ASP A 130 -0.22 -30.64 6.77
N LEU A 131 -0.19 -31.34 5.64
CA LEU A 131 -1.27 -31.33 4.64
C LEU A 131 -1.87 -32.73 4.42
N ASN A 132 -1.67 -33.66 5.36
CA ASN A 132 -2.13 -35.04 5.26
C ASN A 132 -3.31 -35.30 6.18
N PRO A 133 -4.53 -35.46 5.63
CA PRO A 133 -5.69 -35.73 6.46
C PRO A 133 -5.63 -37.04 7.24
N PRO A 134 -6.41 -37.17 8.32
CA PRO A 134 -6.82 -38.45 8.88
C PRO A 134 -7.24 -39.41 7.77
N TRP A 135 -6.75 -40.65 7.85
CA TRP A 135 -6.89 -41.71 6.85
C TRP A 135 -6.07 -41.54 5.55
N GLN A 136 -5.15 -40.56 5.47
CA GLN A 136 -4.16 -40.43 4.41
C GLN A 136 -2.73 -40.62 4.94
N THR A 137 -1.84 -41.19 4.13
CA THR A 137 -0.38 -41.21 4.35
C THR A 137 0.32 -40.68 3.10
N LYS A 138 1.42 -39.94 3.24
CA LYS A 138 2.17 -39.39 2.09
C LYS A 138 3.21 -40.35 1.49
N SER A 139 3.94 -41.10 2.33
CA SER A 139 5.02 -42.00 1.90
C SER A 139 4.95 -43.33 2.66
N PRO A 140 4.60 -44.46 2.01
CA PRO A 140 3.99 -44.54 0.68
C PRO A 140 2.62 -43.85 0.65
N PHE A 141 2.23 -43.33 -0.51
CA PHE A 141 0.95 -42.64 -0.67
C PHE A 141 -0.23 -43.62 -0.58
N ALA A 142 -1.08 -43.44 0.43
CA ALA A 142 -2.33 -44.17 0.59
C ALA A 142 -3.44 -43.24 1.09
N ARG A 143 -4.69 -43.52 0.69
CA ARG A 143 -5.84 -42.63 0.94
C ARG A 143 -7.10 -43.45 1.21
N LEU A 144 -7.31 -43.78 2.48
CA LEU A 144 -8.42 -44.60 2.96
C LEU A 144 -9.64 -43.71 3.30
N ARG A 145 -10.83 -44.30 3.30
CA ARG A 145 -12.05 -43.62 3.77
C ARG A 145 -12.24 -43.88 5.27
N PRO A 146 -12.68 -42.88 6.04
CA PRO A 146 -13.23 -43.11 7.38
C PRO A 146 -14.34 -44.18 7.32
N PRO A 147 -14.34 -45.16 8.24
CA PRO A 147 -15.48 -46.04 8.45
C PRO A 147 -16.77 -45.27 8.77
N VAL A 148 -17.91 -45.89 8.45
CA VAL A 148 -19.24 -45.28 8.62
C VAL A 148 -19.64 -45.33 10.10
N VAL A 149 -20.17 -44.22 10.62
CA VAL A 149 -20.70 -44.14 11.99
C VAL A 149 -21.76 -45.23 12.26
N ARG A 150 -21.63 -45.88 13.42
CA ARG A 150 -22.63 -46.81 13.95
C ARG A 150 -23.56 -46.10 14.93
N PHE A 151 -24.86 -46.15 14.66
CA PHE A 151 -25.87 -45.72 15.63
C PHE A 151 -26.02 -46.72 16.79
N VAL A 152 -26.28 -46.20 17.99
CA VAL A 152 -26.37 -47.00 19.24
C VAL A 152 -27.81 -47.12 19.74
N ASN A 153 -28.58 -46.03 19.69
CA ASN A 153 -30.00 -45.98 20.11
C ASN A 153 -31.00 -45.71 18.96
N ALA A 154 -30.56 -45.84 17.70
CA ALA A 154 -31.48 -45.83 16.57
C ALA A 154 -32.34 -47.10 16.53
N PRO A 155 -33.60 -47.02 16.06
CA PRO A 155 -34.44 -48.20 15.88
C PRO A 155 -33.91 -49.06 14.73
N ALA A 156 -34.23 -50.37 14.74
CA ALA A 156 -33.72 -51.30 13.72
C ALA A 156 -34.11 -50.96 12.26
N ASN A 157 -35.17 -50.17 12.06
CA ASN A 157 -35.61 -49.65 10.76
C ASN A 157 -35.01 -48.28 10.39
N GLN A 158 -34.23 -47.66 11.27
CA GLN A 158 -33.51 -46.40 11.06
C GLN A 158 -34.37 -45.16 10.71
N ILE A 159 -35.66 -45.14 11.05
CA ILE A 159 -36.53 -43.97 10.83
C ILE A 159 -36.58 -43.14 12.12
N LEU A 160 -36.18 -41.85 12.06
CA LEU A 160 -36.29 -40.94 13.20
C LEU A 160 -37.61 -40.19 13.15
N ASP A 161 -38.69 -40.89 13.51
CA ASP A 161 -40.00 -40.28 13.67
C ASP A 161 -40.17 -39.56 15.01
N ARG A 162 -41.31 -38.89 15.19
CA ARG A 162 -41.61 -38.09 16.38
C ARG A 162 -41.68 -38.90 17.69
N ALA A 163 -41.92 -40.21 17.62
CA ALA A 163 -41.89 -41.08 18.81
C ALA A 163 -40.44 -41.38 19.22
N TRP A 164 -39.54 -41.65 18.27
CA TRP A 164 -38.12 -41.81 18.57
C TRP A 164 -37.51 -40.54 19.20
N PHE A 165 -37.84 -39.36 18.65
CA PHE A 165 -37.44 -38.06 19.20
C PHE A 165 -37.97 -37.83 20.63
N THR A 166 -39.05 -38.49 21.04
CA THR A 166 -39.63 -38.36 22.39
C THR A 166 -39.01 -39.35 23.38
N ALA A 167 -38.72 -40.58 22.94
CA ALA A 167 -38.09 -41.61 23.76
C ALA A 167 -36.59 -41.35 24.05
N ASN A 168 -35.92 -40.55 23.19
CA ASN A 168 -34.49 -40.25 23.29
C ASN A 168 -34.26 -38.74 23.48
N PRO A 169 -34.67 -38.12 24.61
CA PRO A 169 -34.57 -36.68 24.82
C PRO A 169 -33.12 -36.15 24.78
N GLY A 170 -32.12 -37.00 25.02
CA GLY A 170 -30.70 -36.67 24.87
C GLY A 170 -30.18 -36.67 23.42
N GLY A 171 -30.91 -37.23 22.46
CA GLY A 171 -30.50 -37.31 21.06
C GLY A 171 -30.05 -38.69 20.55
N LEU A 172 -29.43 -38.70 19.37
CA LEU A 172 -28.97 -39.91 18.65
C LEU A 172 -27.55 -40.25 19.08
N GLN A 173 -27.38 -41.35 19.81
CA GLN A 173 -26.10 -41.86 20.26
C GLN A 173 -25.39 -42.59 19.11
N CYS A 174 -24.11 -42.29 18.94
CA CYS A 174 -23.31 -42.68 17.78
C CYS A 174 -21.89 -43.09 18.20
N ILE A 175 -21.27 -43.98 17.43
CA ILE A 175 -19.84 -44.35 17.55
C ILE A 175 -19.16 -44.24 16.19
N ALA A 176 -18.02 -43.56 16.16
CA ALA A 176 -17.11 -43.42 15.03
C ALA A 176 -15.86 -44.30 15.17
N ASP A 177 -15.16 -44.54 14.07
CA ASP A 177 -13.82 -45.15 14.11
C ASP A 177 -12.74 -44.08 14.25
N VAL A 178 -11.70 -44.41 15.02
CA VAL A 178 -10.67 -43.49 15.54
C VAL A 178 -9.25 -44.07 15.42
N SER A 179 -9.02 -44.96 14.45
CA SER A 179 -7.77 -45.73 14.28
C SER A 179 -6.79 -45.19 13.20
N TYR A 180 -6.88 -43.91 12.85
CA TYR A 180 -6.03 -43.25 11.84
C TYR A 180 -4.67 -42.75 12.41
N PRO A 181 -3.64 -42.55 11.55
CA PRO A 181 -2.33 -42.01 11.96
C PRO A 181 -2.38 -40.58 12.50
N PHE A 182 -1.40 -40.20 13.32
CA PHE A 182 -1.20 -38.85 13.90
C PHE A 182 -2.39 -38.27 14.70
N ARG A 183 -3.32 -39.13 15.13
CA ARG A 183 -4.48 -38.77 15.95
C ARG A 183 -4.12 -38.00 17.23
N ASP A 184 -4.79 -36.87 17.43
CA ASP A 184 -4.89 -36.12 18.68
C ASP A 184 -6.27 -36.35 19.34
N GLY A 185 -6.40 -36.09 20.64
CA GLY A 185 -7.70 -36.05 21.33
C GLY A 185 -8.49 -34.77 21.04
N LEU A 186 -7.85 -33.76 20.46
CA LEU A 186 -8.43 -32.49 20.03
C LEU A 186 -8.71 -32.43 18.52
N ASP A 187 -8.50 -33.54 17.80
CA ASP A 187 -9.02 -33.71 16.44
C ASP A 187 -10.55 -33.54 16.44
N THR A 188 -11.12 -32.91 15.41
CA THR A 188 -12.55 -32.61 15.34
C THR A 188 -13.29 -33.65 14.50
N PHE A 189 -14.16 -34.42 15.16
CA PHE A 189 -15.09 -35.30 14.47
C PHE A 189 -16.29 -34.51 13.96
N ARG A 190 -16.65 -34.70 12.67
CA ARG A 190 -17.86 -34.12 12.09
C ARG A 190 -18.76 -35.19 11.51
N PHE A 191 -19.98 -35.24 12.01
CA PHE A 191 -21.04 -36.11 11.53
C PHE A 191 -22.05 -35.34 10.70
N TYR A 192 -22.31 -35.84 9.49
CA TYR A 192 -23.20 -35.23 8.52
C TYR A 192 -24.37 -36.15 8.21
N LEU A 193 -25.53 -35.52 8.05
CA LEU A 193 -26.73 -36.13 7.52
C LEU A 193 -27.19 -35.28 6.33
N SER A 194 -27.26 -35.86 5.13
CA SER A 194 -27.69 -35.13 3.92
C SER A 194 -28.82 -35.84 3.16
N PRO A 195 -29.82 -35.12 2.60
CA PRO A 195 -30.84 -35.71 1.72
C PRO A 195 -30.27 -36.39 0.45
N ARG A 196 -28.99 -36.15 0.12
CA ARG A 196 -28.31 -36.63 -1.08
C ARG A 196 -26.91 -37.16 -0.75
N SER A 197 -26.43 -38.15 -1.50
CA SER A 197 -25.04 -38.62 -1.45
C SER A 197 -24.11 -37.60 -2.11
N VAL A 198 -23.72 -36.57 -1.36
CA VAL A 198 -22.82 -35.49 -1.81
C VAL A 198 -21.58 -35.43 -0.92
N ALA A 199 -20.54 -34.77 -1.40
CA ALA A 199 -19.30 -34.62 -0.64
C ALA A 199 -19.53 -33.81 0.64
N THR A 200 -18.94 -34.21 1.76
CA THR A 200 -19.30 -33.60 3.07
C THR A 200 -18.76 -32.20 3.27
N SER A 201 -17.82 -31.77 2.42
CA SER A 201 -17.39 -30.37 2.32
C SER A 201 -18.50 -29.42 1.86
N THR A 202 -19.67 -29.91 1.43
CA THR A 202 -20.84 -29.10 1.08
C THR A 202 -22.01 -29.23 2.07
N LEU A 203 -21.75 -29.74 3.28
CA LEU A 203 -22.78 -30.06 4.28
C LEU A 203 -22.49 -29.37 5.63
N THR A 204 -23.56 -29.00 6.35
CA THR A 204 -23.47 -28.61 7.76
C THR A 204 -23.46 -29.88 8.63
N PRO A 205 -22.56 -30.01 9.61
CA PRO A 205 -22.58 -31.15 10.52
C PRO A 205 -23.77 -31.06 11.48
N VAL A 206 -24.37 -32.20 11.81
CA VAL A 206 -25.37 -32.31 12.88
C VAL A 206 -24.74 -32.52 14.26
N TYR A 207 -23.52 -33.04 14.28
CA TYR A 207 -22.66 -33.10 15.44
C TYR A 207 -21.23 -32.74 15.01
N GLU A 208 -20.62 -31.86 15.80
CA GLU A 208 -19.22 -31.48 15.72
C GLU A 208 -18.64 -31.46 17.14
N GLY A 209 -17.45 -32.01 17.33
CA GLY A 209 -16.80 -32.07 18.63
C GLY A 209 -15.49 -32.88 18.62
N PRO A 210 -14.75 -32.91 19.73
CA PRO A 210 -13.46 -33.59 19.81
C PRO A 210 -13.59 -35.11 19.67
N VAL A 211 -12.61 -35.75 19.04
CA VAL A 211 -12.52 -37.21 18.85
C VAL A 211 -12.27 -37.89 20.20
N SER A 212 -13.37 -38.28 20.87
CA SER A 212 -13.33 -39.01 22.13
C SER A 212 -12.49 -40.30 22.04
N SER A 213 -11.92 -40.75 23.16
CA SER A 213 -11.00 -41.89 23.21
C SER A 213 -11.53 -43.15 22.50
N LEU A 214 -12.84 -43.40 22.64
CA LEU A 214 -13.59 -44.53 22.07
C LEU A 214 -14.44 -44.18 20.82
N GLY A 215 -14.42 -42.94 20.35
CA GLY A 215 -15.24 -42.48 19.20
C GLY A 215 -16.74 -42.31 19.49
N GLU A 216 -17.16 -42.38 20.74
CA GLU A 216 -18.53 -42.14 21.20
C GLU A 216 -18.93 -40.65 21.11
N PHE A 217 -20.15 -40.38 20.61
CA PHE A 217 -20.76 -39.03 20.57
C PHE A 217 -22.30 -39.09 20.58
N THR A 218 -22.97 -37.93 20.59
CA THR A 218 -24.45 -37.85 20.53
C THR A 218 -24.91 -36.62 19.72
N VAL A 219 -25.84 -36.82 18.77
CA VAL A 219 -26.45 -35.76 17.96
C VAL A 219 -27.71 -35.22 18.68
N PRO A 220 -27.76 -33.96 19.11
CA PRO A 220 -28.90 -33.44 19.87
C PRO A 220 -30.13 -33.23 18.97
N LEU A 221 -31.33 -33.38 19.54
CA LEU A 221 -32.60 -33.23 18.82
C LEU A 221 -32.77 -31.85 18.15
N ALA A 222 -32.15 -30.81 18.70
CA ALA A 222 -32.15 -29.46 18.14
C ALA A 222 -31.39 -29.34 16.80
N MET A 223 -30.44 -30.24 16.50
CA MET A 223 -29.74 -30.30 15.20
C MET A 223 -30.45 -31.21 14.20
N LEU A 224 -31.22 -32.20 14.69
CA LEU A 224 -32.04 -33.08 13.85
C LEU A 224 -33.36 -32.41 13.40
N THR A 225 -33.98 -31.60 14.26
CA THR A 225 -35.30 -30.99 13.98
C THR A 225 -35.34 -30.03 12.77
N PRO A 226 -34.29 -29.23 12.47
CA PRO A 226 -34.28 -28.33 11.30
C PRO A 226 -34.02 -29.01 9.95
N LEU A 227 -33.66 -30.30 9.90
CA LEU A 227 -32.76 -30.80 8.86
C LEU A 227 -33.32 -31.04 7.44
N GLY A 228 -34.64 -31.09 7.22
CA GLY A 228 -35.17 -31.22 5.84
C GLY A 228 -35.95 -32.50 5.51
N ASN A 229 -36.90 -32.42 4.57
CA ASN A 229 -37.89 -33.46 4.25
C ASN A 229 -37.33 -34.59 3.38
N ALA A 230 -36.53 -35.47 3.99
CA ALA A 230 -35.77 -36.46 3.25
C ALA A 230 -35.39 -37.71 4.05
N ASN A 231 -34.99 -38.75 3.32
CA ASN A 231 -34.09 -39.79 3.84
C ASN A 231 -32.66 -39.26 3.73
N PHE A 232 -31.89 -39.42 4.80
CA PHE A 232 -30.54 -38.89 4.90
C PHE A 232 -29.49 -39.98 4.68
N TYR A 233 -28.43 -39.61 3.96
CA TYR A 233 -27.17 -40.29 3.93
C TYR A 233 -26.37 -39.86 5.16
N SER A 234 -26.02 -40.81 6.04
CA SER A 234 -24.96 -40.59 7.01
C SER A 234 -23.62 -40.56 6.29
N ILE A 235 -22.82 -39.55 6.60
CA ILE A 235 -21.46 -39.42 6.10
C ILE A 235 -20.64 -38.75 7.22
N ASN A 236 -19.37 -39.11 7.34
CA ASN A 236 -18.49 -38.53 8.36
C ASN A 236 -17.11 -38.19 7.80
N THR A 237 -16.49 -37.19 8.42
CA THR A 237 -15.06 -36.92 8.30
C THR A 237 -14.47 -36.70 9.67
N VAL A 238 -13.19 -37.03 9.77
CA VAL A 238 -12.36 -36.51 10.86
C VAL A 238 -11.52 -35.37 10.29
N GLU A 239 -11.50 -34.25 10.98
CA GLU A 239 -10.51 -33.21 10.76
C GLU A 239 -9.48 -33.31 11.86
N ASP A 240 -8.19 -33.35 11.53
CA ASP A 240 -7.16 -33.30 12.56
C ASP A 240 -7.15 -31.94 13.27
N ARG A 241 -6.41 -31.87 14.39
CA ARG A 241 -6.26 -30.67 15.21
C ARG A 241 -5.71 -29.45 14.45
N VAL A 242 -5.06 -29.64 13.30
CA VAL A 242 -4.56 -28.53 12.49
C VAL A 242 -5.56 -28.10 11.42
N GLY A 243 -6.49 -28.97 11.01
CA GLY A 243 -7.52 -28.67 10.03
C GLY A 243 -7.51 -29.57 8.79
N ASN A 244 -6.64 -30.58 8.70
CA ASN A 244 -6.65 -31.53 7.58
C ASN A 244 -7.86 -32.45 7.69
N ARG A 245 -8.75 -32.27 6.72
CA ARG A 245 -10.06 -32.91 6.69
C ARG A 245 -9.98 -34.18 5.87
N SER A 246 -10.32 -35.33 6.47
CA SER A 246 -10.29 -36.63 5.81
C SER A 246 -11.08 -36.59 4.51
N ILE A 247 -10.80 -37.53 3.60
CA ILE A 247 -11.80 -37.82 2.58
C ILE A 247 -13.09 -38.30 3.27
N ASP A 248 -14.22 -38.11 2.60
CA ASP A 248 -15.51 -38.51 3.14
C ASP A 248 -15.55 -40.03 3.38
N SER A 249 -16.24 -40.45 4.45
CA SER A 249 -16.69 -41.84 4.58
C SER A 249 -17.49 -42.27 3.34
N SER A 250 -17.70 -43.57 3.17
CA SER A 250 -18.75 -44.04 2.26
C SER A 250 -20.10 -43.46 2.70
N ALA A 251 -20.84 -42.82 1.80
CA ALA A 251 -22.14 -42.25 2.09
C ALA A 251 -23.21 -43.35 2.12
N VAL A 252 -23.92 -43.50 3.25
CA VAL A 252 -24.90 -44.60 3.44
C VAL A 252 -26.26 -44.03 3.79
N ARG A 253 -27.29 -44.36 3.01
CA ARG A 253 -28.68 -43.89 3.19
C ARG A 253 -29.39 -44.67 4.30
N ASN A 254 -29.29 -44.19 5.53
CA ASN A 254 -29.64 -44.92 6.75
C ASN A 254 -30.33 -44.04 7.83
N LEU A 255 -31.06 -42.99 7.46
CA LEU A 255 -31.84 -42.14 8.39
C LEU A 255 -32.99 -41.35 7.69
N GLU A 256 -33.94 -40.70 8.39
CA GLU A 256 -35.06 -39.91 7.78
C GLU A 256 -35.67 -38.76 8.67
N ILE A 257 -35.96 -37.53 8.13
CA ILE A 257 -36.45 -36.26 8.83
C ILE A 257 -37.24 -35.19 7.94
N ARG A 258 -37.43 -33.85 8.29
CA ARG A 258 -38.32 -32.75 7.67
C ARG A 258 -37.85 -31.20 7.66
N LEU A 259 -38.04 -30.31 6.59
CA LEU A 259 -37.84 -28.75 6.38
C LEU A 259 -37.24 -28.09 5.01
N PRO A 260 -37.28 -26.71 4.68
CA PRO A 260 -36.67 -25.94 3.47
C PRO A 260 -36.21 -24.35 3.48
N PRO A 261 -35.49 -23.68 2.46
CA PRO A 261 -34.92 -22.24 2.40
C PRO A 261 -34.92 -21.28 1.05
N ALA A 262 -34.21 -20.07 0.91
CA ALA A 262 -34.33 -18.93 -0.15
C ALA A 262 -33.10 -17.90 -0.56
N PRO A 263 -33.17 -16.81 -1.47
CA PRO A 263 -32.05 -15.96 -2.17
C PRO A 263 -31.98 -14.33 -2.22
N THR A 264 -31.02 -13.57 -2.92
CA THR A 264 -30.80 -12.01 -2.91
C THR A 264 -29.89 -11.22 -4.02
N LEU A 265 -29.90 -9.84 -4.22
CA LEU A 265 -29.12 -8.92 -5.20
C LEU A 265 -28.29 -7.66 -4.64
N PHE A 266 -27.62 -6.80 -5.49
CA PHE A 266 -26.80 -5.55 -5.19
C PHE A 266 -26.92 -4.36 -6.22
N ALA A 267 -26.23 -3.21 -6.00
CA ALA A 267 -26.19 -1.97 -6.82
C ALA A 267 -24.91 -1.79 -7.71
N PRO A 268 -24.91 -0.93 -8.75
CA PRO A 268 -23.74 -0.62 -9.61
C PRO A 268 -22.86 0.53 -9.07
N THR A 269 -21.66 0.74 -9.65
CA THR A 269 -20.72 1.82 -9.30
C THR A 269 -19.98 2.38 -10.53
N LEU A 270 -19.55 3.65 -10.49
CA LEU A 270 -18.82 4.33 -11.56
C LEU A 270 -17.54 5.00 -11.00
N PRO A 271 -16.36 4.37 -11.06
CA PRO A 271 -15.18 4.84 -10.32
C PRO A 271 -14.62 6.23 -10.71
N VAL A 272 -14.94 6.74 -11.91
CA VAL A 272 -14.44 8.07 -12.36
C VAL A 272 -15.11 9.22 -11.62
N THR A 273 -16.34 9.04 -11.11
CA THR A 273 -17.09 10.10 -10.40
C THR A 273 -16.80 10.15 -8.89
N GLY A 274 -15.73 9.50 -8.44
CA GLY A 274 -15.30 9.46 -7.03
C GLY A 274 -15.90 8.29 -6.23
N VAL A 275 -15.49 8.16 -4.97
CA VAL A 275 -15.87 7.03 -4.08
C VAL A 275 -17.35 7.09 -3.68
N ASP A 276 -17.95 8.28 -3.68
CA ASP A 276 -19.35 8.56 -3.37
C ASP A 276 -20.19 8.93 -4.61
N GLY A 277 -19.57 8.98 -5.80
CA GLY A 277 -20.22 9.36 -7.05
C GLY A 277 -20.54 10.86 -7.20
N SER A 278 -19.89 11.73 -6.42
CA SER A 278 -20.18 13.16 -6.34
C SER A 278 -19.64 14.03 -7.49
N LEU A 279 -18.69 13.55 -8.29
CA LEU A 279 -18.03 14.36 -9.34
C LEU A 279 -18.73 14.22 -10.71
N PRO A 280 -18.84 15.30 -11.51
CA PRO A 280 -19.40 15.25 -12.86
C PRO A 280 -18.44 14.65 -13.90
N ILE A 281 -19.00 14.10 -14.97
CA ILE A 281 -18.25 13.72 -16.19
C ILE A 281 -18.17 14.94 -17.11
N THR A 282 -16.98 15.20 -17.66
CA THR A 282 -16.62 16.43 -18.38
C THR A 282 -15.89 16.15 -19.70
N LEU A 283 -15.59 17.16 -20.52
CA LEU A 283 -14.73 16.97 -21.70
C LEU A 283 -13.36 16.41 -21.28
N ALA A 284 -12.80 16.92 -20.18
CA ALA A 284 -11.57 16.42 -19.57
C ALA A 284 -11.64 14.93 -19.14
N SER A 285 -12.82 14.35 -18.93
CA SER A 285 -12.97 12.92 -18.64
C SER A 285 -12.69 12.00 -19.84
N TYR A 286 -12.64 12.55 -21.05
CA TYR A 286 -12.34 11.84 -22.30
C TYR A 286 -11.11 12.37 -23.04
N ASN A 287 -10.35 13.30 -22.42
CA ASN A 287 -9.15 13.92 -22.97
C ASN A 287 -7.88 13.31 -22.31
N PRO A 288 -6.86 12.84 -23.04
CA PRO A 288 -6.73 12.80 -24.50
C PRO A 288 -7.70 11.83 -25.18
N ILE A 289 -8.04 12.16 -26.43
CA ILE A 289 -8.96 11.40 -27.28
C ILE A 289 -8.60 9.91 -27.29
N GLY A 290 -9.57 9.06 -26.95
CA GLY A 290 -9.41 7.61 -26.82
C GLY A 290 -9.38 7.10 -25.37
N THR A 291 -9.43 7.98 -24.37
CA THR A 291 -9.60 7.63 -22.96
C THR A 291 -10.90 6.84 -22.71
N GLN A 292 -10.84 5.78 -21.90
CA GLN A 292 -11.96 4.84 -21.66
C GLN A 292 -12.48 4.92 -20.22
N VAL A 293 -13.80 5.12 -20.08
CA VAL A 293 -14.52 5.10 -18.79
C VAL A 293 -15.27 3.77 -18.64
N PHE A 294 -15.37 3.24 -17.41
CA PHE A 294 -16.03 1.96 -17.12
C PHE A 294 -17.00 2.04 -15.94
N VAL A 295 -18.17 1.41 -16.09
CA VAL A 295 -19.10 1.06 -15.01
C VAL A 295 -18.73 -0.32 -14.44
N GLU A 296 -18.86 -0.48 -13.12
CA GLU A 296 -18.55 -1.70 -12.38
C GLU A 296 -19.79 -2.28 -11.66
N ILE A 297 -19.95 -3.61 -11.68
CA ILE A 297 -21.09 -4.32 -11.05
C ILE A 297 -20.61 -5.52 -10.22
N ARG A 298 -21.23 -5.72 -9.03
CA ARG A 298 -20.96 -6.83 -8.11
C ARG A 298 -21.81 -8.07 -8.42
N ARG A 299 -21.21 -9.27 -8.30
CA ARG A 299 -21.89 -10.57 -8.48
C ARG A 299 -22.98 -10.81 -7.39
N PRO A 300 -24.23 -11.16 -7.79
CA PRO A 300 -25.35 -11.49 -6.87
C PRO A 300 -25.21 -12.72 -5.97
N THR A 301 -26.14 -12.87 -5.01
CA THR A 301 -26.14 -13.91 -3.95
C THR A 301 -27.24 -14.94 -4.15
N ASN A 302 -26.90 -16.23 -4.07
CA ASN A 302 -27.76 -17.32 -4.57
C ASN A 302 -28.16 -17.10 -6.06
N GLY A 303 -27.28 -16.42 -6.80
CA GLY A 303 -27.26 -16.29 -8.25
C GLY A 303 -26.94 -17.63 -8.91
N ASP A 304 -27.63 -17.97 -9.98
CA ASP A 304 -27.23 -19.09 -10.85
C ASP A 304 -26.16 -18.59 -11.84
N VAL A 305 -25.34 -19.50 -12.38
CA VAL A 305 -24.31 -19.14 -13.37
C VAL A 305 -24.92 -18.69 -14.70
N ASN A 306 -26.13 -19.15 -15.00
CA ASN A 306 -26.90 -18.81 -16.20
C ASN A 306 -27.68 -17.48 -16.06
N ASP A 307 -27.61 -16.79 -14.92
CA ASP A 307 -28.29 -15.51 -14.73
C ASP A 307 -27.64 -14.41 -15.60
N ILE A 308 -28.47 -13.59 -16.27
CA ILE A 308 -28.03 -12.56 -17.22
C ILE A 308 -28.29 -11.16 -16.64
N LEU A 309 -27.32 -10.24 -16.79
CA LEU A 309 -27.43 -8.84 -16.38
C LEU A 309 -27.51 -7.89 -17.58
N THR A 310 -28.30 -6.81 -17.45
CA THR A 310 -28.48 -5.75 -18.47
C THR A 310 -28.31 -4.37 -17.84
N VAL A 311 -27.51 -3.47 -18.43
CA VAL A 311 -27.02 -2.22 -17.80
C VAL A 311 -27.39 -0.98 -18.62
N SER A 312 -27.84 0.09 -17.95
CA SER A 312 -28.30 1.34 -18.60
C SER A 312 -27.93 2.62 -17.82
N LEU A 313 -27.70 3.72 -18.54
CA LEU A 313 -27.51 5.09 -18.03
C LEU A 313 -28.55 6.02 -18.69
N GLY A 314 -29.31 6.79 -17.91
CA GLY A 314 -30.31 7.73 -18.44
C GLY A 314 -31.38 7.08 -19.33
N GLY A 315 -31.66 5.79 -19.13
CA GLY A 315 -32.53 5.00 -20.01
C GLY A 315 -31.89 4.53 -21.33
N ARG A 316 -30.64 4.90 -21.62
CA ARG A 316 -29.84 4.33 -22.73
C ARG A 316 -29.12 3.07 -22.25
N GLN A 317 -29.26 1.97 -22.99
CA GLN A 317 -28.58 0.71 -22.67
C GLN A 317 -27.10 0.78 -23.06
N LEU A 318 -26.21 0.41 -22.13
CA LEU A 318 -24.77 0.26 -22.37
C LEU A 318 -24.46 -1.15 -22.93
N GLY A 319 -25.17 -2.17 -22.44
CA GLY A 319 -25.05 -3.54 -22.95
C GLY A 319 -25.56 -4.61 -21.97
N THR A 320 -24.98 -5.81 -22.05
CA THR A 320 -25.34 -6.99 -21.24
C THR A 320 -24.10 -7.78 -20.84
N VAL A 321 -24.13 -8.42 -19.68
CA VAL A 321 -23.04 -9.28 -19.16
C VAL A 321 -23.66 -10.50 -18.46
N ARG A 322 -23.18 -11.72 -18.74
CA ARG A 322 -23.60 -12.90 -17.95
C ARG A 322 -22.72 -13.09 -16.72
N ILE A 323 -23.25 -13.80 -15.72
CA ILE A 323 -22.46 -14.21 -14.55
C ILE A 323 -21.32 -15.20 -14.91
N GLU A 324 -21.43 -15.92 -16.02
CA GLU A 324 -20.39 -16.83 -16.53
C GLU A 324 -19.27 -16.17 -17.36
N ASP A 325 -19.54 -15.07 -18.07
CA ASP A 325 -18.60 -14.45 -19.03
C ASP A 325 -17.41 -13.75 -18.36
N ALA A 326 -17.43 -13.60 -17.03
CA ALA A 326 -16.53 -12.74 -16.29
C ALA A 326 -15.35 -13.49 -15.66
N THR A 327 -14.16 -13.25 -16.22
CA THR A 327 -12.88 -13.73 -15.69
C THR A 327 -12.36 -12.91 -14.50
N THR A 328 -12.98 -11.78 -14.20
CA THR A 328 -12.64 -10.86 -13.09
C THR A 328 -13.90 -10.38 -12.35
N THR A 329 -13.71 -9.92 -11.12
CA THR A 329 -14.73 -9.20 -10.34
C THR A 329 -14.13 -7.87 -9.84
N PRO A 330 -14.85 -6.73 -9.93
CA PRO A 330 -16.22 -6.58 -10.44
C PRO A 330 -16.34 -6.79 -11.95
N LEU A 331 -17.59 -6.97 -12.40
CA LEU A 331 -17.96 -7.00 -13.81
C LEU A 331 -17.77 -5.59 -14.39
N ARG A 332 -17.22 -5.45 -15.60
CA ARG A 332 -16.93 -4.14 -16.23
C ARG A 332 -17.65 -3.97 -17.56
N ILE A 333 -18.17 -2.77 -17.82
CA ILE A 333 -18.73 -2.35 -19.12
C ILE A 333 -18.33 -0.90 -19.41
N ALA A 334 -18.03 -0.59 -20.67
CA ALA A 334 -17.52 0.72 -21.07
C ALA A 334 -18.62 1.79 -21.20
N LEU A 335 -18.24 3.05 -21.02
CA LEU A 335 -19.03 4.26 -21.28
C LEU A 335 -18.22 5.17 -22.22
N THR A 336 -18.87 5.80 -23.20
CA THR A 336 -18.23 6.59 -24.26
C THR A 336 -18.71 8.04 -24.28
N TYR A 337 -17.87 8.93 -24.81
CA TYR A 337 -18.18 10.36 -24.98
C TYR A 337 -19.52 10.57 -25.70
N ASP A 338 -19.74 9.90 -26.83
CA ASP A 338 -20.97 10.01 -27.64
C ASP A 338 -22.26 9.71 -26.84
N ILE A 339 -22.19 8.85 -25.81
CA ILE A 339 -23.33 8.54 -24.93
C ILE A 339 -23.56 9.67 -23.92
N CYS A 340 -22.49 10.31 -23.44
CA CYS A 340 -22.58 11.50 -22.57
C CYS A 340 -23.07 12.73 -23.34
N ASP A 341 -22.50 13.01 -24.52
CA ASP A 341 -22.90 14.12 -25.41
C ASP A 341 -24.39 14.05 -25.78
N VAL A 342 -24.86 12.88 -26.27
CA VAL A 342 -26.28 12.66 -26.61
C VAL A 342 -27.23 12.72 -25.40
N VAL A 343 -26.71 12.63 -24.17
CA VAL A 343 -27.48 12.83 -22.92
C VAL A 343 -27.39 14.28 -22.42
N PHE A 344 -26.33 15.02 -22.74
CA PHE A 344 -26.15 16.44 -22.39
C PHE A 344 -26.88 17.38 -23.35
N GLY A 345 -26.72 17.17 -24.66
CA GLY A 345 -27.37 17.95 -25.72
C GLY A 345 -27.04 19.46 -25.64
N THR A 346 -28.05 20.30 -25.89
CA THR A 346 -27.88 21.77 -25.94
C THR A 346 -27.94 22.42 -24.55
N ALA A 347 -27.37 21.79 -23.53
CA ALA A 347 -27.35 22.33 -22.17
C ALA A 347 -26.26 23.39 -21.99
N THR A 348 -26.55 24.45 -21.24
CA THR A 348 -25.61 25.53 -20.89
C THR A 348 -25.29 25.55 -19.39
N GLN A 349 -25.44 24.41 -18.72
CA GLN A 349 -25.14 24.16 -17.30
C GLN A 349 -25.15 22.64 -17.01
N GLU A 350 -24.65 22.23 -15.84
CA GLU A 350 -24.62 20.84 -15.38
C GLU A 350 -26.02 20.19 -15.30
N ILE A 351 -26.09 18.86 -15.53
CA ILE A 351 -27.29 18.03 -15.39
C ILE A 351 -27.04 16.71 -14.63
N THR A 352 -28.11 16.09 -14.11
CA THR A 352 -28.07 14.81 -13.35
C THR A 352 -28.82 13.68 -14.08
N THR A 353 -28.33 12.45 -13.99
CA THR A 353 -28.91 11.23 -14.61
C THR A 353 -28.72 9.99 -13.71
N VAL A 354 -29.27 8.83 -14.10
CA VAL A 354 -29.37 7.60 -13.28
C VAL A 354 -28.78 6.37 -13.97
N LEU A 355 -28.09 5.52 -13.20
CA LEU A 355 -27.42 4.27 -13.58
C LEU A 355 -28.04 3.08 -12.84
N SER A 356 -28.45 2.02 -13.54
CA SER A 356 -29.06 0.81 -12.93
C SER A 356 -28.93 -0.46 -13.79
N TYR A 357 -29.28 -1.62 -13.22
CA TYR A 357 -29.28 -2.91 -13.93
C TYR A 357 -30.41 -3.86 -13.47
N THR A 358 -30.65 -4.95 -14.22
CA THR A 358 -31.59 -6.02 -13.87
C THR A 358 -30.94 -7.41 -13.99
N LEU A 359 -31.46 -8.41 -13.25
CA LEU A 359 -31.07 -9.83 -13.35
C LEU A 359 -32.27 -10.68 -13.79
N THR A 360 -32.05 -11.62 -14.71
CA THR A 360 -33.05 -12.64 -15.11
C THR A 360 -32.51 -14.05 -14.95
N ARG A 361 -33.28 -14.96 -14.33
CA ARG A 361 -32.96 -16.39 -14.18
C ARG A 361 -33.82 -17.24 -15.11
N GLY A 362 -33.29 -17.62 -16.27
CA GLY A 362 -34.01 -18.46 -17.23
C GLY A 362 -35.34 -17.84 -17.68
N ALA A 363 -36.46 -18.31 -17.12
CA ALA A 363 -37.81 -17.80 -17.37
C ALA A 363 -38.49 -17.18 -16.11
N ASP A 364 -37.77 -17.07 -14.99
CA ASP A 364 -38.25 -16.39 -13.79
C ASP A 364 -38.36 -14.87 -14.05
N ALA A 365 -39.23 -14.20 -13.29
CA ALA A 365 -39.41 -12.75 -13.41
C ALA A 365 -38.12 -11.98 -13.08
N ALA A 366 -37.80 -10.97 -13.89
CA ALA A 366 -36.60 -10.16 -13.73
C ALA A 366 -36.58 -9.41 -12.38
N ILE A 367 -35.43 -9.42 -11.72
CA ILE A 367 -35.21 -8.83 -10.39
C ILE A 367 -34.36 -7.55 -10.59
N PRO A 368 -34.83 -6.36 -10.18
CA PRO A 368 -34.11 -5.09 -10.38
C PRO A 368 -33.01 -4.86 -9.35
N SER A 369 -31.94 -4.16 -9.74
CA SER A 369 -30.95 -3.60 -8.81
C SER A 369 -31.49 -2.36 -8.09
N PRO A 370 -30.87 -1.95 -6.96
CA PRO A 370 -30.87 -0.55 -6.55
C PRO A 370 -30.12 0.32 -7.57
N GLU A 371 -30.38 1.62 -7.56
CA GLU A 371 -29.91 2.59 -8.57
C GLU A 371 -28.77 3.47 -8.05
N THR A 372 -28.19 4.32 -8.90
CA THR A 372 -27.10 5.25 -8.58
C THR A 372 -27.16 6.51 -9.46
N ASN A 373 -26.82 7.69 -8.93
CA ASN A 373 -26.88 8.96 -9.67
C ASN A 373 -25.52 9.32 -10.30
N VAL A 374 -25.53 10.14 -11.37
CA VAL A 374 -24.36 10.61 -12.14
C VAL A 374 -24.60 12.05 -12.62
N PHE A 375 -23.55 12.89 -12.73
CA PHE A 375 -23.62 14.30 -13.17
C PHE A 375 -22.78 14.56 -14.44
N LEU A 376 -23.11 15.56 -15.27
CA LEU A 376 -22.44 15.89 -16.55
C LEU A 376 -22.30 17.41 -16.80
N ASP A 377 -21.13 17.91 -17.27
CA ASP A 377 -20.89 19.31 -17.73
C ASP A 377 -19.83 19.42 -18.85
N LEU A 378 -20.12 20.10 -19.97
CA LEU A 378 -19.30 20.11 -21.22
C LEU A 378 -19.01 21.52 -21.84
N ILE A 379 -19.17 22.62 -21.11
CA ILE A 379 -19.06 24.00 -21.65
C ILE A 379 -17.59 24.49 -21.76
N TYR A 380 -17.20 25.33 -22.74
CA TYR A 380 -15.84 25.92 -22.85
C TYR A 380 -15.80 27.34 -23.49
N PRO A 381 -14.71 28.13 -23.34
CA PRO A 381 -14.50 29.44 -23.98
C PRO A 381 -13.58 29.42 -25.22
N GLY A 382 -13.66 30.46 -26.05
CA GLY A 382 -12.69 30.75 -27.12
C GLY A 382 -13.10 30.25 -28.51
N PRO A 383 -12.20 30.30 -29.51
CA PRO A 383 -12.47 29.85 -30.87
C PRO A 383 -12.62 28.32 -30.94
N ALA A 384 -13.41 27.85 -31.90
CA ALA A 384 -13.86 26.45 -31.99
C ALA A 384 -12.72 25.41 -31.98
N LEU A 385 -12.95 24.30 -31.30
CA LEU A 385 -12.00 23.20 -31.14
C LEU A 385 -12.00 22.27 -32.36
N ILE A 386 -10.80 21.85 -32.81
CA ILE A 386 -10.64 21.00 -33.99
C ILE A 386 -9.51 19.98 -33.75
N PRO A 387 -9.82 18.68 -33.58
CA PRO A 387 -11.15 18.04 -33.45
C PRO A 387 -11.67 18.06 -32.00
N GLU A 388 -12.98 18.08 -31.80
CA GLU A 388 -13.55 17.87 -30.47
C GLU A 388 -13.33 16.42 -29.97
N PRO A 389 -13.15 16.19 -28.65
CA PRO A 389 -13.04 17.16 -27.55
C PRO A 389 -11.57 17.56 -27.19
N ASP A 390 -10.66 17.73 -28.18
CA ASP A 390 -9.29 18.21 -27.92
C ASP A 390 -9.31 19.70 -27.49
N LEU A 391 -8.71 19.99 -26.33
CA LEU A 391 -8.64 21.33 -25.75
C LEU A 391 -7.44 22.17 -26.25
N GLU A 392 -6.56 21.63 -27.11
CA GLU A 392 -5.42 22.37 -27.68
C GLU A 392 -5.75 23.06 -29.02
N SER A 393 -6.22 24.30 -28.96
CA SER A 393 -6.63 25.11 -30.12
C SER A 393 -5.44 25.77 -30.85
N MET A 394 -5.43 25.62 -32.17
CA MET A 394 -4.47 26.28 -33.06
C MET A 394 -4.85 27.73 -33.45
N ASN A 395 -6.00 28.22 -33.00
CA ASN A 395 -6.55 29.53 -33.39
C ASN A 395 -6.30 30.65 -32.36
N LEU A 396 -5.44 30.43 -31.35
CA LEU A 396 -5.20 31.37 -30.24
C LEU A 396 -3.84 32.12 -30.44
N PRO A 397 -3.77 33.47 -30.37
CA PRO A 397 -2.54 34.23 -30.71
C PRO A 397 -1.38 34.15 -29.70
N PRO A 398 -0.13 34.43 -30.12
CA PRO A 398 1.07 34.28 -29.29
C PRO A 398 1.37 35.42 -28.30
N ALA A 399 2.13 35.07 -27.26
CA ALA A 399 2.55 35.96 -26.17
C ALA A 399 4.00 36.49 -26.31
N GLU A 400 4.28 37.67 -25.72
CA GLU A 400 5.60 38.33 -25.67
C GLU A 400 6.22 38.33 -24.25
N VAL A 401 7.57 38.44 -24.13
CA VAL A 401 8.29 38.46 -22.83
C VAL A 401 9.46 39.46 -22.79
N ARG A 402 9.63 40.26 -21.71
CA ARG A 402 10.70 41.30 -21.58
C ARG A 402 11.22 41.48 -20.15
N GLY A 403 12.54 41.59 -19.95
CA GLY A 403 13.15 41.93 -18.65
C GLY A 403 13.39 43.42 -18.43
N VAL A 404 13.95 43.81 -17.27
CA VAL A 404 14.23 45.23 -16.92
C VAL A 404 15.23 45.93 -17.87
N THR A 405 16.08 45.18 -18.56
CA THR A 405 16.93 45.66 -19.66
C THR A 405 16.17 45.91 -20.98
N ASN A 406 14.86 45.63 -21.02
CA ASN A 406 13.91 45.82 -22.12
C ASN A 406 14.21 45.07 -23.44
N THR A 407 15.19 44.18 -23.44
CA THR A 407 15.44 43.28 -24.59
C THR A 407 14.24 42.35 -24.78
N LEU A 408 13.67 42.33 -25.98
CA LEU A 408 12.63 41.36 -26.33
C LEU A 408 13.21 39.95 -26.22
N ASN A 409 12.55 39.10 -25.43
CA ASN A 409 12.84 37.68 -25.31
C ASN A 409 14.29 37.31 -24.86
N HIS A 410 14.99 38.16 -24.08
CA HIS A 410 16.35 37.84 -23.57
C HIS A 410 16.72 38.52 -22.23
N ILE A 411 17.24 37.75 -21.25
CA ILE A 411 17.54 38.15 -19.86
C ILE A 411 19.00 37.80 -19.45
N VAL A 412 19.73 38.72 -18.80
CA VAL A 412 21.21 38.64 -18.62
C VAL A 412 21.69 38.62 -17.14
N PRO A 413 22.98 38.31 -16.82
CA PRO A 413 23.47 38.25 -15.43
C PRO A 413 23.26 39.49 -14.57
N ALA A 414 23.15 40.68 -15.16
CA ALA A 414 22.88 41.92 -14.44
C ALA A 414 21.41 42.06 -13.98
N ASP A 415 20.50 41.27 -14.57
CA ASP A 415 19.07 41.26 -14.22
C ASP A 415 18.77 40.39 -12.97
N PHE A 416 19.79 39.79 -12.33
CA PHE A 416 19.63 38.87 -11.20
C PHE A 416 18.78 39.48 -10.07
N GLY A 417 17.52 39.03 -9.97
CA GLY A 417 16.53 39.53 -9.02
C GLY A 417 15.73 40.76 -9.47
N LYS A 418 15.38 40.92 -10.76
CA LYS A 418 14.57 42.03 -11.31
C LYS A 418 13.32 41.54 -12.12
N PRO A 419 12.15 42.20 -12.04
CA PRO A 419 10.92 41.74 -12.71
C PRO A 419 10.98 41.62 -14.24
N ILE A 420 10.02 40.87 -14.79
CA ILE A 420 9.89 40.46 -16.20
C ILE A 420 8.39 40.59 -16.62
N VAL A 421 8.08 41.11 -17.80
CA VAL A 421 6.69 41.42 -18.25
C VAL A 421 6.22 40.47 -19.36
N PHE A 422 4.93 40.14 -19.36
CA PHE A 422 4.20 39.28 -20.32
C PHE A 422 2.99 40.02 -20.95
N ARG A 423 2.54 39.62 -22.15
CA ARG A 423 1.44 40.24 -22.92
C ARG A 423 0.66 39.26 -23.81
N PHE A 424 -0.66 39.42 -23.93
CA PHE A 424 -1.57 38.70 -24.85
C PHE A 424 -2.36 39.70 -25.72
N ASN A 425 -2.78 39.29 -26.92
CA ASN A 425 -3.65 40.07 -27.82
C ASN A 425 -4.73 39.13 -28.42
N LYS A 426 -5.97 39.61 -28.61
CA LYS A 426 -7.16 38.82 -28.98
C LYS A 426 -7.17 38.33 -30.44
N TRP A 427 -8.03 37.34 -30.74
CA TRP A 427 -8.21 36.72 -32.08
C TRP A 427 -9.25 37.46 -32.97
N ASP A 428 -9.19 37.20 -34.28
CA ASP A 428 -10.13 37.73 -35.28
C ASP A 428 -11.49 36.98 -35.28
N MET A 429 -12.60 37.71 -35.40
CA MET A 429 -13.97 37.16 -35.30
C MET A 429 -14.32 36.08 -36.34
N ASP A 430 -13.64 36.02 -37.49
CA ASP A 430 -13.87 34.99 -38.51
C ASP A 430 -13.43 33.58 -38.04
N LEU A 431 -12.78 33.46 -36.88
CA LEU A 431 -12.33 32.18 -36.26
C LEU A 431 -13.23 31.70 -35.11
N GLY A 432 -14.21 32.49 -34.68
CA GLY A 432 -15.13 32.13 -33.60
C GLY A 432 -15.87 33.34 -33.00
N ASP A 433 -17.03 33.08 -32.39
CA ASP A 433 -17.85 34.08 -31.71
C ASP A 433 -17.10 34.75 -30.53
N ASP A 434 -17.60 35.91 -30.08
CA ASP A 434 -17.06 36.62 -28.92
C ASP A 434 -17.44 35.94 -27.58
N LEU A 435 -16.73 36.30 -26.52
CA LEU A 435 -16.90 35.79 -25.17
C LEU A 435 -18.33 36.00 -24.63
N ILE A 436 -18.97 34.93 -24.17
CA ILE A 436 -20.32 34.99 -23.59
C ILE A 436 -20.36 35.54 -22.15
N SER A 437 -19.20 35.66 -21.51
CA SER A 437 -18.98 36.30 -20.21
C SER A 437 -17.49 36.67 -20.06
N GLN A 438 -17.12 37.38 -18.98
CA GLN A 438 -15.71 37.67 -18.66
C GLN A 438 -14.89 36.37 -18.60
N ALA A 439 -13.75 36.35 -19.29
CA ALA A 439 -12.85 35.20 -19.34
C ALA A 439 -11.51 35.52 -18.67
N ILE A 440 -10.85 34.47 -18.18
CA ILE A 440 -9.53 34.55 -17.55
C ILE A 440 -8.49 34.21 -18.62
N VAL A 441 -7.67 35.20 -19.02
CA VAL A 441 -6.51 34.98 -19.89
C VAL A 441 -5.33 34.60 -19.02
N SER A 442 -4.91 33.35 -19.13
CA SER A 442 -3.86 32.78 -18.31
C SER A 442 -2.55 32.70 -19.09
N PHE A 443 -1.48 33.32 -18.60
CA PHE A 443 -0.16 33.36 -19.25
C PHE A 443 0.68 32.15 -18.88
N TYR A 444 1.36 31.55 -19.87
CA TYR A 444 2.23 30.41 -19.68
C TYR A 444 3.63 30.63 -20.27
N TYR A 445 4.63 30.20 -19.52
CA TYR A 445 6.03 30.16 -19.93
C TYR A 445 6.58 28.75 -19.69
N ASN A 446 7.17 28.16 -20.73
CA ASN A 446 7.76 26.83 -20.73
C ASN A 446 6.83 25.72 -20.19
N GLY A 447 5.53 25.83 -20.45
CA GLY A 447 4.50 24.90 -19.96
C GLY A 447 3.79 25.31 -18.65
N LYS A 448 4.22 26.40 -18.00
CA LYS A 448 3.78 26.75 -16.64
C LYS A 448 3.04 28.08 -16.59
N PHE A 449 1.94 28.12 -15.86
CA PHE A 449 1.20 29.34 -15.56
C PHE A 449 2.07 30.35 -14.78
N ILE A 450 2.02 31.61 -15.19
CA ILE A 450 2.86 32.72 -14.70
C ILE A 450 2.02 33.76 -13.95
N GLY A 451 0.77 33.93 -14.38
CA GLY A 451 -0.21 34.86 -13.86
C GLY A 451 -1.36 34.98 -14.87
N ASP A 452 -2.52 35.38 -14.40
CA ASP A 452 -3.68 35.69 -15.23
C ASP A 452 -3.88 37.21 -15.34
N GLN A 453 -4.70 37.61 -16.31
CA GLN A 453 -5.51 38.82 -16.27
C GLN A 453 -6.90 38.48 -16.80
N THR A 454 -7.94 39.15 -16.30
CA THR A 454 -9.26 39.12 -16.93
C THR A 454 -9.21 39.85 -18.28
N ILE A 455 -10.00 39.38 -19.25
CA ILE A 455 -10.34 40.16 -20.46
C ILE A 455 -11.87 40.26 -20.55
N ASP A 456 -12.38 41.47 -20.73
CA ASP A 456 -13.81 41.72 -20.88
C ASP A 456 -14.25 41.65 -22.36
N PRO A 457 -15.53 41.32 -22.64
CA PRO A 457 -16.08 41.35 -24.00
C PRO A 457 -15.91 42.74 -24.64
N GLY A 458 -15.16 42.79 -25.75
CA GLY A 458 -14.79 44.02 -26.46
C GLY A 458 -13.38 44.58 -26.21
N GLU A 459 -12.54 43.96 -25.38
CA GLU A 459 -11.13 44.36 -25.20
C GLU A 459 -10.15 43.67 -26.19
N ASP A 460 -9.04 44.35 -26.50
CA ASP A 460 -8.05 43.89 -27.51
C ASP A 460 -6.81 43.16 -26.93
N PHE A 461 -6.32 43.54 -25.74
CA PHE A 461 -5.06 43.04 -25.16
C PHE A 461 -4.98 43.19 -23.64
N CYS A 462 -4.11 42.40 -23.00
CA CYS A 462 -3.78 42.51 -21.57
C CYS A 462 -2.29 42.23 -21.29
N GLU A 463 -1.77 42.74 -20.17
CA GLU A 463 -0.35 42.67 -19.76
C GLU A 463 -0.18 42.29 -18.28
N TYR A 464 0.91 41.62 -17.94
CA TYR A 464 1.20 41.12 -16.58
C TYR A 464 2.69 41.27 -16.21
N GLU A 465 3.01 41.80 -15.02
CA GLU A 465 4.38 41.85 -14.49
C GLU A 465 4.66 40.64 -13.57
N ALA A 466 5.54 39.75 -14.01
CA ALA A 466 6.02 38.59 -13.28
C ALA A 466 7.31 38.89 -12.50
N ALA A 467 7.47 38.24 -11.35
CA ALA A 467 8.71 38.32 -10.58
C ALA A 467 9.87 37.59 -11.30
N PHE A 468 11.12 38.06 -11.09
CA PHE A 468 12.34 37.46 -11.68
C PHE A 468 12.37 35.94 -11.58
N GLN A 469 12.06 35.43 -10.39
CA GLN A 469 12.19 34.01 -10.08
C GLN A 469 11.20 33.16 -10.88
N THR A 470 10.02 33.69 -11.21
CA THR A 470 9.00 33.02 -12.03
C THR A 470 9.51 32.66 -13.42
N VAL A 471 10.42 33.47 -13.98
CA VAL A 471 11.03 33.26 -15.31
C VAL A 471 12.39 32.57 -15.19
N ALA A 472 13.20 32.91 -14.17
CA ALA A 472 14.49 32.29 -13.92
C ALA A 472 14.41 30.79 -13.62
N ASN A 473 13.27 30.32 -13.09
CA ASN A 473 13.01 28.91 -12.79
C ASN A 473 12.97 27.99 -14.02
N GLU A 474 12.81 28.54 -15.23
CA GLU A 474 12.86 27.75 -16.46
C GLU A 474 14.31 27.47 -16.90
N GLY A 475 15.28 28.05 -16.18
CA GLY A 475 16.70 27.77 -16.31
C GLY A 475 17.36 28.49 -17.49
N LEU A 476 18.66 28.26 -17.66
CA LEU A 476 19.44 28.97 -18.67
C LEU A 476 19.09 28.51 -20.10
N GLY A 477 19.36 29.38 -21.08
CA GLY A 477 19.11 29.12 -22.51
C GLY A 477 17.68 29.39 -22.96
N LYS A 478 17.28 28.79 -24.09
CA LYS A 478 16.00 29.00 -24.81
C LYS A 478 14.80 28.31 -24.15
N LYS A 479 13.62 28.96 -24.13
CA LYS A 479 12.32 28.54 -23.52
C LYS A 479 11.13 29.04 -24.33
N ASP A 480 10.00 28.34 -24.29
CA ASP A 480 8.79 28.70 -25.04
C ASP A 480 7.74 29.50 -24.20
N ALA A 481 6.72 30.10 -24.81
CA ALA A 481 5.63 30.84 -24.14
C ALA A 481 4.30 30.75 -24.91
N TYR A 482 3.16 30.78 -24.19
CA TYR A 482 1.80 30.68 -24.76
C TYR A 482 0.72 31.16 -23.75
N CYS A 483 -0.58 31.08 -24.09
CA CYS A 483 -1.69 31.34 -23.16
C CYS A 483 -2.78 30.22 -23.13
N THR A 484 -3.62 30.24 -22.10
CA THR A 484 -4.90 29.51 -22.07
C THR A 484 -6.05 30.46 -21.71
N LEU A 485 -7.28 29.96 -21.88
CA LEU A 485 -8.52 30.68 -21.63
C LEU A 485 -9.51 29.79 -20.86
N GLU A 486 -10.11 30.31 -19.79
CA GLU A 486 -11.16 29.63 -19.03
C GLU A 486 -12.33 30.57 -18.67
N TYR A 487 -13.52 30.00 -18.45
CA TYR A 487 -14.61 30.67 -17.75
C TYR A 487 -14.53 30.32 -16.24
N PRO A 488 -14.75 31.28 -15.32
CA PRO A 488 -14.50 31.07 -13.89
C PRO A 488 -15.19 29.82 -13.31
N GLY A 489 -14.39 28.85 -12.88
CA GLY A 489 -14.85 27.62 -12.24
C GLY A 489 -15.32 26.50 -13.18
N ASN A 490 -15.18 26.65 -14.51
CA ASN A 490 -15.45 25.57 -15.45
C ASN A 490 -14.21 24.68 -15.68
N PRO A 491 -14.34 23.33 -15.72
CA PRO A 491 -13.20 22.42 -15.87
C PRO A 491 -12.58 22.32 -17.28
N ASN A 492 -13.17 22.94 -18.31
CA ASN A 492 -12.76 22.77 -19.70
C ASN A 492 -11.96 23.99 -20.20
N ILE A 493 -10.65 23.97 -19.94
CA ILE A 493 -9.70 25.07 -20.21
C ILE A 493 -9.11 24.92 -21.62
N VAL A 494 -9.19 25.96 -22.46
CA VAL A 494 -8.70 25.92 -23.86
C VAL A 494 -7.29 26.51 -23.97
N ARG A 495 -6.41 25.82 -24.70
CA ARG A 495 -4.96 26.10 -24.75
C ARG A 495 -4.45 26.49 -26.15
N GLN A 496 -3.55 27.46 -26.23
CA GLN A 496 -2.78 27.81 -27.44
C GLN A 496 -1.79 26.68 -27.83
N LYS A 497 -1.78 26.30 -29.12
CA LYS A 497 -0.98 25.18 -29.65
C LYS A 497 0.48 25.52 -30.02
N ASP A 498 0.72 26.61 -30.75
CA ASP A 498 2.06 27.06 -31.19
C ASP A 498 2.70 28.01 -30.16
N LEU A 499 4.04 28.08 -30.02
CA LEU A 499 4.71 28.71 -28.85
C LEU A 499 5.84 29.72 -29.21
N THR A 500 6.16 30.67 -28.32
CA THR A 500 7.15 31.77 -28.52
C THR A 500 8.49 31.59 -27.76
N GLU A 501 9.65 31.67 -28.43
CA GLU A 501 10.98 31.41 -27.83
C GLU A 501 11.67 32.63 -27.11
N VAL A 502 12.34 32.40 -25.97
CA VAL A 502 12.98 33.37 -25.03
C VAL A 502 14.29 32.83 -24.40
N THR A 503 15.30 33.66 -24.10
CA THR A 503 16.65 33.25 -23.59
C THR A 503 17.03 33.85 -22.21
N PHE A 504 17.81 33.13 -21.36
CA PHE A 504 18.13 33.52 -19.96
C PHE A 504 19.54 33.08 -19.43
N GLU A 505 20.27 33.87 -18.59
CA GLU A 505 21.71 33.63 -18.24
C GLU A 505 22.31 33.91 -16.80
N ALA A 506 21.59 34.13 -15.67
CA ALA A 506 22.18 34.69 -14.41
C ALA A 506 22.56 33.71 -13.21
N VAL A 507 23.60 34.00 -12.37
CA VAL A 507 24.18 33.06 -11.32
C VAL A 507 24.82 33.67 -10.01
N GLN A 508 25.19 32.83 -9.00
CA GLN A 508 25.63 33.17 -7.61
C GLN A 508 26.84 32.32 -7.05
N VAL A 509 27.55 32.77 -5.99
CA VAL A 509 28.66 32.07 -5.27
C VAL A 509 28.21 31.41 -3.95
N ASN A 510 28.64 30.17 -3.66
CA ASN A 510 28.31 29.41 -2.43
C ASN A 510 29.44 28.44 -1.97
N LEU A 511 29.60 28.21 -0.65
CA LEU A 511 30.37 27.09 -0.10
C LEU A 511 29.55 25.79 -0.13
N ARG A 512 30.22 24.63 -0.10
CA ARG A 512 29.56 23.32 0.05
C ARG A 512 29.32 23.00 1.52
N GLU A 513 28.36 22.11 1.73
CA GLU A 513 28.11 21.41 2.99
C GLU A 513 29.20 20.37 3.27
N HIS A 514 29.41 19.96 4.52
CA HIS A 514 30.24 18.78 4.80
C HIS A 514 29.57 17.49 4.33
N VAL A 515 30.39 16.50 4.01
CA VAL A 515 29.96 15.12 3.75
C VAL A 515 30.26 14.29 4.99
N ALA A 516 29.29 13.53 5.48
CA ALA A 516 29.49 12.54 6.53
C ALA A 516 28.72 11.27 6.14
N ARG A 517 29.08 10.10 6.71
CA ARG A 517 28.20 8.94 6.58
C ARG A 517 26.98 9.19 7.46
N THR A 518 25.79 9.35 6.88
CA THR A 518 24.54 9.46 7.63
C THR A 518 23.51 8.49 7.07
N GLN A 519 22.56 8.11 7.90
CA GLN A 519 21.35 7.42 7.44
C GLN A 519 20.24 8.45 7.23
N ASN A 520 19.28 8.12 6.38
CA ASN A 520 18.07 8.91 6.11
C ASN A 520 18.28 10.35 5.59
N THR A 521 17.15 11.00 5.30
CA THR A 521 17.04 12.35 4.74
C THR A 521 17.24 13.45 5.79
N ASP A 522 16.96 13.16 7.06
CA ASP A 522 17.25 14.00 8.23
C ASP A 522 18.65 13.74 8.83
N ARG A 523 19.49 13.04 8.06
CA ARG A 523 20.94 12.92 8.25
C ARG A 523 21.30 12.32 9.61
N ALA A 524 20.54 11.32 10.02
CA ALA A 524 20.68 10.62 11.27
C ALA A 524 22.07 10.00 11.45
N VAL A 525 22.57 10.05 12.68
CA VAL A 525 23.78 9.38 13.16
C VAL A 525 23.35 8.20 14.02
N SER A 526 23.69 7.00 13.57
CA SER A 526 23.15 5.72 14.02
C SER A 526 24.18 4.60 13.85
N CYS A 527 23.94 3.38 14.33
CA CYS A 527 24.96 2.33 14.39
C CYS A 527 25.65 2.02 13.04
N PRO A 528 24.96 1.95 11.88
CA PRO A 528 25.62 1.76 10.58
C PRO A 528 26.43 2.97 10.07
N THR A 529 26.23 4.16 10.66
CA THR A 529 27.02 5.35 10.28
C THR A 529 28.42 5.35 10.88
N LEU A 530 28.65 4.50 11.89
CA LEU A 530 29.89 4.42 12.64
C LEU A 530 30.90 3.48 11.98
N ASP A 531 32.18 3.81 12.09
CA ASP A 531 33.29 2.90 11.82
C ASP A 531 33.84 2.33 13.13
N LEU A 532 34.17 1.04 13.17
CA LEU A 532 34.95 0.46 14.26
C LEU A 532 36.44 0.64 13.96
N VAL A 533 37.15 1.40 14.80
CA VAL A 533 38.60 1.61 14.71
C VAL A 533 39.25 1.28 16.04
N ALA A 534 40.21 0.35 16.03
CA ALA A 534 40.95 -0.12 17.21
C ALA A 534 40.07 -0.55 18.42
N GLY A 535 38.84 -1.00 18.17
CA GLY A 535 37.88 -1.40 19.20
C GLY A 535 36.94 -0.28 19.69
N ALA A 536 37.08 0.94 19.19
CA ALA A 536 36.19 2.06 19.47
C ALA A 536 35.29 2.38 18.26
N LEU A 537 34.04 2.74 18.52
CA LEU A 537 33.13 3.28 17.49
C LEU A 537 33.37 4.78 17.30
N ILE A 538 33.42 5.23 16.04
CA ILE A 538 33.62 6.62 15.66
C ILE A 538 32.73 7.03 14.49
N TRP A 539 32.43 8.33 14.35
CA TRP A 539 31.75 8.92 13.21
C TRP A 539 32.70 9.85 12.43
N LYS A 540 32.68 9.78 11.10
CA LYS A 540 33.58 10.55 10.22
C LYS A 540 32.82 11.66 9.49
N VAL A 541 33.46 12.82 9.41
CA VAL A 541 32.95 14.03 8.74
C VAL A 541 34.07 14.62 7.87
N THR A 542 33.73 15.11 6.69
CA THR A 542 34.66 15.55 5.65
C THR A 542 34.24 16.90 5.07
N ALA A 543 35.12 17.91 5.09
CA ALA A 543 34.95 19.13 4.30
C ALA A 543 35.29 18.81 2.82
N PRO A 544 34.39 18.99 1.82
CA PRO A 544 34.60 18.42 0.50
C PRO A 544 35.58 19.22 -0.37
N ALA A 545 36.22 18.52 -1.30
CA ALA A 545 37.05 19.12 -2.33
C ALA A 545 36.33 20.26 -3.08
N GLN A 546 36.89 21.46 -3.02
CA GLN A 546 36.46 22.66 -3.75
C GLN A 546 37.69 23.48 -4.17
N ALA A 547 37.64 24.10 -5.35
CA ALA A 547 38.72 24.96 -5.86
C ALA A 547 39.01 26.21 -5.01
N ILE A 548 38.15 26.51 -4.02
CA ILE A 548 38.32 27.60 -3.04
C ILE A 548 39.17 27.18 -1.82
N LEU A 549 39.42 25.89 -1.63
CA LEU A 549 40.27 25.36 -0.55
C LEU A 549 41.73 25.30 -1.00
N THR A 550 42.62 25.97 -0.28
CA THR A 550 44.05 26.10 -0.60
C THR A 550 44.92 25.32 0.38
N ASN A 551 46.08 24.86 -0.09
CA ASN A 551 47.04 24.08 0.71
C ASN A 551 47.48 24.82 1.98
N GLY A 552 47.49 24.12 3.13
CA GLY A 552 47.86 24.68 4.43
C GLY A 552 46.80 25.57 5.08
N LEU A 553 45.60 25.66 4.52
CA LEU A 553 44.45 26.33 5.15
C LEU A 553 43.95 25.52 6.35
N ASP A 554 43.78 26.19 7.50
CA ASP A 554 43.10 25.61 8.67
C ASP A 554 41.59 25.49 8.40
N VAL A 555 41.01 24.34 8.73
CA VAL A 555 39.57 24.07 8.71
C VAL A 555 39.17 23.59 10.10
N ILE A 556 38.14 24.22 10.67
CA ILE A 556 37.65 23.91 12.02
C ILE A 556 36.25 23.29 11.91
N LEU A 557 36.10 22.07 12.39
CA LEU A 557 34.80 21.43 12.60
C LEU A 557 34.26 21.80 13.98
N THR A 558 32.98 22.16 14.05
CA THR A 558 32.22 22.30 15.31
C THR A 558 30.99 21.40 15.27
N ALA A 559 30.67 20.75 16.40
CA ALA A 559 29.47 19.94 16.60
C ALA A 559 28.83 20.22 17.98
N GLN A 560 27.59 20.70 18.02
CA GLN A 560 26.84 21.04 19.24
C GLN A 560 25.53 20.24 19.34
N GLY A 561 25.31 19.56 20.47
CA GLY A 561 24.07 18.82 20.74
C GLY A 561 22.92 19.72 21.24
N TYR A 562 21.69 19.35 20.95
CA TYR A 562 20.46 20.05 21.36
C TYR A 562 19.33 19.05 21.67
N GLU A 563 18.49 19.33 22.67
CA GLU A 563 17.31 18.50 22.97
C GLU A 563 16.24 18.62 21.89
N ASP A 564 16.20 19.75 21.18
CA ASP A 564 15.13 20.10 20.25
C ASP A 564 15.64 20.58 18.88
N VAL A 565 14.79 20.42 17.86
CA VAL A 565 15.09 20.82 16.46
C VAL A 565 15.22 22.34 16.26
N GLY A 566 14.63 23.13 17.16
CA GLY A 566 14.73 24.59 17.21
C GLY A 566 16.01 25.11 17.88
N LYS A 567 16.86 24.21 18.40
CA LYS A 567 18.16 24.51 19.02
C LYS A 567 18.05 25.37 20.29
N THR A 568 16.94 25.26 21.01
CA THR A 568 16.63 26.10 22.19
C THR A 568 17.33 25.63 23.45
N ILE A 569 17.52 24.32 23.64
CA ILE A 569 18.18 23.74 24.82
C ILE A 569 19.46 22.98 24.39
N PRO A 570 20.67 23.51 24.65
CA PRO A 570 21.92 22.85 24.29
C PRO A 570 22.30 21.73 25.27
N ILE A 571 22.71 20.58 24.74
CA ILE A 571 23.19 19.43 25.52
C ILE A 571 24.71 19.48 25.64
N GLY A 572 25.22 19.49 26.87
CA GLY A 572 26.64 19.30 27.18
C GLY A 572 27.56 20.43 26.68
N THR A 573 28.78 20.06 26.31
CA THR A 573 29.81 20.97 25.76
C THR A 573 30.04 20.64 24.29
N PRO A 574 30.17 21.62 23.37
CA PRO A 574 30.38 21.33 21.96
C PRO A 574 31.72 20.61 21.72
N PHE A 575 31.71 19.69 20.76
CA PHE A 575 32.91 19.06 20.23
C PHE A 575 33.52 19.93 19.14
N THR A 576 34.84 20.11 19.17
CA THR A 576 35.60 20.86 18.15
C THR A 576 36.87 20.12 17.74
N GLN A 577 37.23 20.23 16.46
CA GLN A 577 38.48 19.66 15.93
C GLN A 577 39.02 20.55 14.80
N THR A 578 40.32 20.83 14.81
CA THR A 578 41.03 21.55 13.74
C THR A 578 41.87 20.58 12.92
N ALA A 579 41.85 20.75 11.60
CA ALA A 579 42.70 20.01 10.65
C ALA A 579 43.11 20.92 9.48
N GLN A 580 44.15 20.55 8.72
CA GLN A 580 44.70 21.36 7.63
C GLN A 580 44.46 20.74 6.25
N VAL A 581 44.21 21.58 5.24
CA VAL A 581 44.12 21.18 3.84
C VAL A 581 45.48 20.68 3.33
N ALA A 582 45.56 19.41 2.93
CA ALA A 582 46.83 18.75 2.60
C ALA A 582 47.42 19.10 1.21
N THR A 583 46.58 19.50 0.25
CA THR A 583 46.97 20.02 -1.09
C THR A 583 45.86 20.92 -1.66
N ASN A 584 46.16 21.75 -2.66
CA ASN A 584 45.17 22.65 -3.27
C ASN A 584 43.95 21.88 -3.80
N GLY A 585 42.76 22.30 -3.39
CA GLY A 585 41.48 21.70 -3.77
C GLY A 585 41.13 20.38 -3.04
N ALA A 586 41.95 19.91 -2.10
CA ALA A 586 41.71 18.67 -1.36
C ALA A 586 40.54 18.77 -0.36
N ALA A 587 40.06 17.60 0.06
CA ALA A 587 39.14 17.45 1.19
C ALA A 587 39.90 17.41 2.54
N VAL A 588 39.17 17.56 3.66
CA VAL A 588 39.71 17.48 5.02
C VAL A 588 38.81 16.62 5.91
N ASP A 589 39.37 15.61 6.57
CA ASP A 589 38.64 14.62 7.37
C ASP A 589 38.75 14.85 8.89
N PHE A 590 37.68 14.55 9.61
CA PHE A 590 37.50 14.71 11.05
C PHE A 590 36.92 13.44 11.70
N THR A 591 36.93 13.34 13.03
CA THR A 591 36.50 12.14 13.76
C THR A 591 35.80 12.48 15.08
N VAL A 592 34.51 12.17 15.18
CA VAL A 592 33.66 12.38 16.37
C VAL A 592 33.54 11.07 17.16
N PRO A 593 33.77 11.06 18.48
CA PRO A 593 33.77 9.82 19.27
C PRO A 593 32.36 9.37 19.67
N PHE A 594 32.11 8.04 19.66
CA PHE A 594 30.81 7.47 20.06
C PHE A 594 30.37 7.85 21.49
N ALA A 595 31.30 8.08 22.42
CA ALA A 595 30.97 8.51 23.77
C ALA A 595 30.23 9.87 23.82
N PHE A 596 30.52 10.78 22.88
CA PHE A 596 29.79 12.04 22.72
C PHE A 596 28.39 11.78 22.15
N LEU A 597 28.31 11.01 21.05
CA LEU A 597 27.05 10.66 20.39
C LEU A 597 26.07 9.91 21.32
N ARG A 598 26.57 8.98 22.13
CA ARG A 598 25.77 8.26 23.14
C ARG A 598 25.25 9.20 24.24
N GLY A 599 26.03 10.21 24.61
CA GLY A 599 25.60 11.29 25.53
C GLY A 599 24.52 12.21 24.95
N LEU A 600 24.26 12.15 23.64
CA LEU A 600 23.18 12.87 22.97
C LEU A 600 21.94 11.99 22.71
N GLN A 601 21.89 10.70 23.09
CA GLN A 601 20.73 9.86 22.79
C GLN A 601 19.44 10.33 23.48
N GLY A 602 18.32 10.35 22.75
CA GLY A 602 16.99 10.68 23.26
C GLY A 602 16.43 9.67 24.28
N PRO A 603 15.41 10.02 25.08
CA PRO A 603 14.78 9.12 26.04
C PRO A 603 14.12 7.89 25.37
N ILE A 604 13.77 6.87 26.15
CA ILE A 604 12.99 5.73 25.63
C ILE A 604 11.52 6.14 25.56
N VAL A 605 10.88 5.87 24.42
CA VAL A 605 9.43 6.09 24.22
C VAL A 605 8.79 4.74 23.91
N PRO A 606 8.02 4.14 24.84
CA PRO A 606 7.34 2.87 24.56
C PRO A 606 6.29 3.02 23.45
N PRO A 607 6.21 2.10 22.47
CA PRO A 607 5.18 2.09 21.43
C PRO A 607 3.78 1.78 21.99
N ASN A 608 2.71 2.05 21.23
CA ASN A 608 1.35 1.92 21.74
C ASN A 608 0.88 0.44 21.81
N PRO A 609 0.46 -0.07 22.98
CA PRO A 609 -0.09 -1.42 23.13
C PRO A 609 -1.57 -1.55 22.71
N THR A 610 -2.23 -0.46 22.29
CA THR A 610 -3.66 -0.44 21.92
C THR A 610 -3.81 -0.22 20.40
N PRO A 611 -4.24 -1.24 19.64
CA PRO A 611 -4.46 -1.12 18.20
C PRO A 611 -5.44 0.01 17.83
N GLY A 612 -4.98 0.92 16.98
CA GLY A 612 -5.74 2.08 16.50
C GLY A 612 -5.68 3.31 17.41
N GLY A 613 -4.92 3.26 18.52
CA GLY A 613 -4.67 4.43 19.35
C GLY A 613 -3.72 5.45 18.70
N PRO A 614 -3.68 6.71 19.17
CA PRO A 614 -2.67 7.68 18.74
C PRO A 614 -1.27 7.17 19.11
N GLN A 615 -0.33 7.25 18.19
CA GLN A 615 1.00 6.68 18.38
C GLN A 615 1.93 7.65 19.12
N PRO A 616 2.69 7.19 20.14
CA PRO A 616 3.66 8.02 20.83
C PRO A 616 4.89 8.22 19.94
N THR A 617 5.09 9.46 19.48
CA THR A 617 6.24 9.84 18.65
C THR A 617 7.55 9.63 19.41
N PRO A 618 8.58 8.99 18.81
CA PRO A 618 9.89 8.88 19.45
C PRO A 618 10.52 10.27 19.63
N ILE A 619 11.11 10.52 20.80
CA ILE A 619 11.79 11.77 21.09
C ILE A 619 13.27 11.62 20.75
N PHE A 620 13.72 12.38 19.77
CA PHE A 620 15.12 12.45 19.35
C PHE A 620 15.74 13.76 19.76
N HIS A 621 17.04 13.72 20.04
CA HIS A 621 17.88 14.91 20.14
C HIS A 621 18.66 15.10 18.83
N TYR A 622 19.29 16.26 18.70
CA TYR A 622 19.92 16.71 17.47
C TYR A 622 21.34 17.21 17.70
N MET A 623 22.12 17.30 16.63
CA MET A 623 23.48 17.81 16.63
C MET A 623 23.67 18.77 15.44
N GLU A 624 23.93 20.05 15.69
CA GLU A 624 24.32 20.98 14.63
C GLU A 624 25.82 20.84 14.35
N VAL A 625 26.17 20.65 13.08
CA VAL A 625 27.54 20.50 12.59
C VAL A 625 27.79 21.51 11.47
N TRP A 626 28.99 22.10 11.44
CA TRP A 626 29.48 22.88 10.31
C TRP A 626 31.01 22.94 10.31
N TYR A 627 31.59 23.32 9.17
CA TYR A 627 32.99 23.73 9.09
C TYR A 627 33.10 25.20 8.72
N SER A 628 34.16 25.87 9.17
CA SER A 628 34.46 27.25 8.80
C SER A 628 35.84 27.39 8.18
N ILE A 629 35.96 28.34 7.26
CA ILE A 629 37.24 28.78 6.68
C ILE A 629 37.32 30.31 6.73
N THR A 630 38.54 30.85 6.75
CA THR A 630 38.76 32.31 6.69
C THR A 630 39.39 32.69 5.36
N ILE A 631 38.72 33.54 4.58
CA ILE A 631 39.24 34.08 3.31
C ILE A 631 39.39 35.59 3.47
N SER A 632 40.61 36.10 3.26
CA SER A 632 40.94 37.52 3.38
C SER A 632 40.52 38.18 4.71
N GLY A 633 40.50 37.40 5.80
CA GLY A 633 40.11 37.85 7.14
C GLY A 633 38.61 37.80 7.43
N ALA A 634 37.76 37.49 6.44
CA ALA A 634 36.34 37.24 6.66
C ALA A 634 36.08 35.73 6.88
N PRO A 635 35.31 35.33 7.91
CA PRO A 635 34.88 33.95 8.07
C PRO A 635 33.77 33.61 7.07
N PHE A 636 33.87 32.44 6.47
CA PHE A 636 32.81 31.83 5.67
C PHE A 636 32.50 30.46 6.28
N ASP A 637 31.34 30.35 6.93
CA ASP A 637 30.79 29.08 7.39
C ASP A 637 30.25 28.27 6.20
N SER A 638 30.39 26.95 6.25
CA SER A 638 29.57 26.05 5.45
C SER A 638 28.08 26.23 5.80
N PRO A 639 27.13 25.75 4.98
CA PRO A 639 25.78 25.48 5.45
C PRO A 639 25.83 24.70 6.76
N LYS A 640 25.09 25.16 7.77
CA LYS A 640 24.99 24.47 9.07
C LYS A 640 23.97 23.35 8.98
N VAL A 641 24.41 22.13 9.27
CA VAL A 641 23.58 20.93 9.15
C VAL A 641 23.13 20.48 10.52
N LEU A 642 21.83 20.28 10.68
CA LEU A 642 21.30 19.55 11.82
C LEU A 642 21.26 18.05 11.48
N HIS A 643 21.77 17.22 12.40
CA HIS A 643 21.76 15.76 12.32
C HIS A 643 20.88 15.20 13.45
N ARG A 644 20.00 14.23 13.17
CA ARG A 644 19.29 13.47 14.21
C ARG A 644 20.25 12.51 14.92
N ILE A 645 20.13 12.32 16.23
CA ILE A 645 20.87 11.29 16.97
C ILE A 645 19.96 10.10 17.28
N ASN A 646 20.32 8.91 16.77
CA ASN A 646 19.66 7.66 17.14
C ASN A 646 20.65 6.48 17.10
N VAL A 647 21.41 6.33 18.17
CA VAL A 647 22.43 5.28 18.37
C VAL A 647 21.92 4.13 19.26
N ARG A 648 20.60 3.91 19.29
CA ARG A 648 19.92 2.88 20.07
C ARG A 648 18.79 2.24 19.25
N ASN A 649 18.68 0.91 19.25
CA ASN A 649 17.71 0.18 18.43
C ASN A 649 16.29 0.11 19.06
N THR A 650 15.36 -0.54 18.36
CA THR A 650 13.95 -0.72 18.77
C THR A 650 13.75 -1.57 20.03
N SER A 651 14.67 -2.45 20.39
CA SER A 651 14.70 -3.18 21.68
C SER A 651 15.56 -2.47 22.74
N SER A 652 15.69 -1.14 22.61
CA SER A 652 16.36 -0.23 23.55
C SER A 652 17.86 -0.49 23.80
N ARG A 653 18.60 -1.12 22.88
CA ARG A 653 20.05 -1.37 23.03
C ARG A 653 20.92 -0.45 22.19
N PHE A 654 22.05 -0.02 22.75
CA PHE A 654 23.04 0.84 22.08
C PHE A 654 23.92 0.07 21.08
N CYS A 655 24.60 0.82 20.20
CA CYS A 655 25.52 0.26 19.19
C CYS A 655 26.71 -0.56 19.74
N ASP A 656 27.06 -0.39 21.01
CA ASP A 656 28.09 -1.15 21.73
C ASP A 656 27.51 -2.40 22.44
N GLY A 657 26.21 -2.65 22.30
CA GLY A 657 25.48 -3.75 22.92
C GLY A 657 25.00 -3.48 24.35
N THR A 658 25.23 -2.29 24.92
CA THR A 658 24.74 -1.95 26.26
C THR A 658 23.25 -1.58 26.26
N VAL A 659 22.67 -1.51 27.47
CA VAL A 659 21.29 -1.07 27.76
C VAL A 659 21.35 0.31 28.41
#